data_AF-A0A847LG83-F1
#
_entry.id   AF-A0A847LG83-F1
#
_cell.length_a   1.000
_cell.length_b   1.000
_cell.length_c   1.000
_cell.angle_alpha   90.00
_cell.angle_beta   90.00
_cell.angle_gamma   90.00
#
_symmetry.space_group_name_H-M   'P 1'
#
loop_
_entity.id
_entity.type
_entity.pdbx_description
1 polymer ?
#
loop_
_entity_poly.entity_id
_entity_poly.type
_entity_poly.pdbx_seq_one_letter_code
_entity_poly.pdbx_strand_id
1 'polypeptide(L)'
;MSARRLGGLLVLAALQLAASWWWAGWQARQAQEQARRHLATRLETALADANLVPAFGRLARNLLPRLHGKALRPDRQDVGSGPRAPGWRILRGPDRQDAGRASPLPSRMEVGNGSFAHRRGADRWFGQLARLLPGLRGGHCSLSLFDRHGAVLWQSPLPGAPWPALIEKGDSHELDRFGVHHPAYREIFLYFHPTWVGYRVAAPGTDVPEGCVDHLMLLVDLRRVPPDLLMQLSLLGLRREGWRVGFLNRQEARQSRLPAGLSLAGARRLARAAVRSGEPVRLADGSLALAIPTAGPTLAIGIVPPAAPVLPAASLGLLCLWLPIAVWRGVGDTGRRLPLAGFLPASLGLAAGIPLLVTLLFWTRFTDTLTASLEAGELERLGQALIHVDNRFPVVLRQRQAEFRRVIGAFEHDHHSLDRLLDELAVMELSCKFDNCFVISTAGAILRRFSHMGPFYRPFSLLPRERRRQALQDSLEVGRFPLPYETEVMMRISTDAACIEDLWSFRVNSADDLTKIMANLGKSLVNRYNQDVLGLPPPPGSQEEDTASLLYGGLFETAGGDLMKRMLSMLGQFSAAGSGKNGLQMYVDVLEGPDGHGAYGLYGVQHMMGVEMAFLRDLFANGPLQAEGMAGARIRFYAQSSQAGFAFPAGERPPLLASWGNRLEPPRLLRGGVTTLAGERVLVAAFACRNMANYFLFAVEPYAPLADRVAGIRGQLAGALALLSVLLLVIAWRLREGVLVPARALMAGVQAMEARAFDHRITVGTGDEWGDLATAFNQTLETMEELEVASVIQARLFPAGPVSGAAGAFRGRSRTTQEVGGDYFDAVATPDGSLAFFIGDVTGHGVSAALVVAMAKSAFGHLVRAGTPSPAAVLTGMGGLFRDHLRKTKAMTGQMGLLAPDGTLRFSNAGHVFPFLVVPGQPVRRLEHPGLPLGIRARKPYTDQVVPFPPGSRLVLFTDGIVEAADPEGRRFSFDALERLLEGSSGLGAEALLDRVFSHLRAFCRERAWEDDVTMAVLEAAPAGPPGLDNGRPSLL
;
A
#
# COMPACT_ATOMS: atom_id res chain seq x y z
N MET A 1 38.66 5.26 -10.01
CA MET A 1 37.37 6.00 -9.85
C MET A 1 37.59 7.23 -8.95
N SER A 2 37.20 8.44 -9.36
CA SER A 2 37.31 9.65 -8.51
C SER A 2 36.24 9.65 -7.39
N ALA A 3 36.62 9.97 -6.16
CA ALA A 3 35.77 9.97 -4.95
C ALA A 3 34.41 10.70 -5.11
N ARG A 4 34.34 11.76 -5.93
CA ARG A 4 33.09 12.50 -6.21
C ARG A 4 32.01 11.68 -6.91
N ARG A 5 32.37 10.67 -7.71
CA ARG A 5 31.41 9.83 -8.47
C ARG A 5 30.86 8.66 -7.64
N LEU A 6 31.62 8.21 -6.63
CA LEU A 6 31.18 7.23 -5.64
C LEU A 6 30.12 7.85 -4.69
N GLY A 7 30.28 9.14 -4.39
CA GLY A 7 29.32 9.90 -3.58
C GLY A 7 27.92 9.96 -4.20
N GLY A 8 27.78 10.24 -5.49
CA GLY A 8 26.46 10.33 -6.14
C GLY A 8 25.69 8.99 -6.16
N LEU A 9 26.41 7.87 -6.31
CA LEU A 9 25.83 6.53 -6.26
C LEU A 9 25.41 6.13 -4.84
N LEU A 10 26.23 6.46 -3.84
CA LEU A 10 25.89 6.26 -2.43
C LEU A 10 24.69 7.10 -2.01
N VAL A 11 24.55 8.32 -2.53
CA VAL A 11 23.39 9.20 -2.26
C VAL A 11 22.10 8.60 -2.82
N LEU A 12 22.10 8.06 -4.04
CA LEU A 12 20.91 7.43 -4.63
C LEU A 12 20.55 6.11 -3.95
N ALA A 13 21.53 5.26 -3.65
CA ALA A 13 21.30 4.05 -2.86
C ALA A 13 20.78 4.36 -1.45
N ALA A 14 21.29 5.42 -0.82
CA ALA A 14 20.81 5.91 0.47
C ALA A 14 19.38 6.47 0.38
N LEU A 15 19.03 7.23 -0.67
CA LEU A 15 17.67 7.73 -0.90
C LEU A 15 16.67 6.58 -1.09
N GLN A 16 17.08 5.51 -1.77
CA GLN A 16 16.21 4.37 -2.07
C GLN A 16 16.07 3.41 -0.88
N LEU A 17 17.15 3.20 -0.11
CA LEU A 17 17.08 2.58 1.21
C LEU A 17 16.22 3.40 2.16
N ALA A 18 16.33 4.74 2.14
CA ALA A 18 15.50 5.62 2.93
C ALA A 18 14.01 5.54 2.53
N ALA A 19 13.69 5.46 1.23
CA ALA A 19 12.31 5.25 0.75
C ALA A 19 11.76 3.88 1.16
N SER A 20 12.57 2.82 1.07
CA SER A 20 12.19 1.45 1.47
C SER A 20 12.00 1.34 2.98
N TRP A 21 12.87 2.00 3.77
CA TRP A 21 12.74 2.14 5.22
C TRP A 21 11.53 2.99 5.61
N TRP A 22 11.26 4.05 4.86
CA TRP A 22 10.08 4.89 5.07
C TRP A 22 8.79 4.08 4.82
N TRP A 23 8.75 3.28 3.75
CA TRP A 23 7.62 2.39 3.45
C TRP A 23 7.46 1.28 4.49
N ALA A 24 8.53 0.60 4.87
CA ALA A 24 8.50 -0.43 5.91
C ALA A 24 8.07 0.16 7.27
N GLY A 25 8.54 1.38 7.56
CA GLY A 25 8.10 2.18 8.71
C GLY A 25 6.63 2.58 8.63
N TRP A 26 6.12 2.91 7.44
CA TRP A 26 4.70 3.21 7.22
C TRP A 26 3.83 1.96 7.42
N GLN A 27 4.22 0.80 6.86
CA GLN A 27 3.52 -0.47 7.08
C GLN A 27 3.54 -0.91 8.55
N ALA A 28 4.67 -0.78 9.23
CA ALA A 28 4.76 -1.06 10.65
C ALA A 28 3.84 -0.14 11.47
N ARG A 29 3.75 1.15 11.12
CA ARG A 29 2.79 2.08 11.75
C ARG A 29 1.34 1.67 11.50
N GLN A 30 0.99 1.27 10.27
CA GLN A 30 -0.36 0.80 9.94
C GLN A 30 -0.71 -0.48 10.71
N ALA A 31 0.20 -1.45 10.77
CA ALA A 31 0.01 -2.69 11.53
C ALA A 31 -0.13 -2.42 13.05
N GLN A 32 0.68 -1.51 13.60
CA GLN A 32 0.60 -1.11 15.00
C GLN A 32 -0.73 -0.36 15.30
N GLU A 33 -1.20 0.48 14.38
CA GLU A 33 -2.47 1.19 14.48
C GLU A 33 -3.67 0.23 14.34
N GLN A 34 -3.59 -0.76 13.47
CA GLN A 34 -4.58 -1.83 13.35
C GLN A 34 -4.63 -2.71 14.61
N ALA A 35 -3.46 -3.05 15.19
CA ALA A 35 -3.36 -3.77 16.45
C ALA A 35 -3.90 -2.93 17.63
N ARG A 36 -3.68 -1.60 17.64
CA ARG A 36 -4.31 -0.66 18.57
C ARG A 36 -5.82 -0.68 18.44
N ARG A 37 -6.36 -0.51 17.23
CA ARG A 37 -7.80 -0.58 17.02
C ARG A 37 -8.33 -1.92 17.51
N HIS A 38 -7.66 -3.03 17.19
CA HIS A 38 -8.05 -4.35 17.67
C HIS A 38 -8.02 -4.49 19.20
N LEU A 39 -7.00 -3.95 19.88
CA LEU A 39 -6.93 -3.93 21.34
C LEU A 39 -7.98 -2.99 21.98
N ALA A 40 -8.30 -1.85 21.36
CA ALA A 40 -9.28 -0.86 21.82
C ALA A 40 -10.68 -1.48 21.96
N THR A 41 -11.43 -1.68 20.88
CA THR A 41 -11.52 -3.06 20.39
C THR A 41 -11.99 -4.09 21.41
N ARG A 42 -11.03 -4.92 21.82
CA ARG A 42 -11.14 -6.01 22.80
C ARG A 42 -11.25 -5.54 24.25
N LEU A 43 -10.53 -4.50 24.65
CA LEU A 43 -10.64 -3.90 25.99
C LEU A 43 -12.02 -3.34 26.21
N GLU A 44 -12.54 -2.62 25.23
CA GLU A 44 -13.87 -2.07 25.22
C GLU A 44 -14.89 -3.19 25.43
N THR A 45 -14.87 -4.27 24.64
CA THR A 45 -15.77 -5.43 24.88
C THR A 45 -15.60 -6.02 26.27
N ALA A 46 -14.37 -6.15 26.76
CA ALA A 46 -14.15 -6.69 28.10
C ALA A 46 -14.72 -5.80 29.21
N LEU A 47 -14.89 -4.50 28.95
CA LEU A 47 -15.47 -3.52 29.90
C LEU A 47 -16.99 -3.34 29.71
N ALA A 48 -17.48 -3.48 28.48
CA ALA A 48 -18.90 -3.62 28.14
C ALA A 48 -19.49 -4.83 28.86
N ASP A 49 -18.83 -5.95 28.60
CA ASP A 49 -19.08 -7.24 29.19
C ASP A 49 -18.32 -7.30 30.52
N ALA A 50 -18.68 -6.51 31.54
CA ALA A 50 -18.17 -6.73 32.90
C ALA A 50 -18.51 -8.17 33.34
N ASN A 51 -17.63 -9.10 32.97
CA ASN A 51 -17.95 -10.50 32.66
C ASN A 51 -17.87 -11.35 33.93
N LEU A 52 -18.63 -10.96 34.94
CA LEU A 52 -19.16 -11.95 35.87
C LEU A 52 -20.02 -12.96 35.10
N VAL A 53 -20.69 -12.51 34.03
CA VAL A 53 -21.84 -13.21 33.48
C VAL A 53 -21.55 -14.55 32.77
N PRO A 54 -20.80 -14.59 31.66
CA PRO A 54 -20.38 -15.83 31.01
C PRO A 54 -19.33 -16.59 31.84
N ALA A 55 -18.60 -15.92 32.74
CA ALA A 55 -17.65 -16.58 33.64
C ALA A 55 -18.38 -17.44 34.68
N PHE A 56 -19.40 -16.90 35.35
CA PHE A 56 -20.30 -17.65 36.24
C PHE A 56 -21.13 -18.67 35.47
N GLY A 57 -21.61 -18.35 34.26
CA GLY A 57 -22.31 -19.31 33.40
C GLY A 57 -21.44 -20.51 32.99
N ARG A 58 -20.17 -20.30 32.59
CA ARG A 58 -19.19 -21.39 32.35
C ARG A 58 -18.91 -22.20 33.61
N LEU A 59 -18.82 -21.53 34.75
CA LEU A 59 -18.56 -22.16 36.03
C LEU A 59 -19.76 -23.01 36.49
N ALA A 60 -20.99 -22.51 36.40
CA ALA A 60 -22.22 -23.23 36.69
C ALA A 60 -22.40 -24.45 35.75
N ARG A 61 -22.06 -24.33 34.46
CA ARG A 61 -22.02 -25.45 33.50
C ARG A 61 -21.02 -26.53 33.86
N ASN A 62 -19.83 -26.16 34.35
CA ASN A 62 -18.82 -27.13 34.78
C ASN A 62 -19.16 -27.79 36.13
N LEU A 63 -20.00 -27.13 36.94
CA LEU A 63 -20.43 -27.61 38.26
C LEU A 63 -21.59 -28.60 38.17
N LEU A 64 -22.57 -28.36 37.29
CA LEU A 64 -23.80 -29.15 37.22
C LEU A 64 -23.56 -30.65 36.94
N PRO A 65 -22.69 -31.07 35.98
CA PRO A 65 -22.39 -32.48 35.74
C PRO A 65 -21.70 -33.17 36.94
N ARG A 66 -20.90 -32.42 37.71
CA ARG A 66 -20.21 -32.94 38.91
C ARG A 66 -21.15 -33.13 40.10
N LEU A 67 -22.25 -32.37 40.15
CA LEU A 67 -23.33 -32.51 41.11
C LEU A 67 -24.27 -33.64 40.70
N HIS A 68 -24.59 -33.74 39.41
CA HIS A 68 -25.39 -34.82 38.84
C HIS A 68 -24.72 -36.20 39.01
N GLY A 69 -23.39 -36.29 38.85
CA GLY A 69 -22.62 -37.53 39.06
C GLY A 69 -22.49 -37.99 40.52
N LYS A 70 -22.89 -37.17 41.51
CA LYS A 70 -22.98 -37.55 42.92
C LYS A 70 -24.45 -37.73 43.27
N ALA A 71 -24.99 -38.93 43.00
CA ALA A 71 -26.37 -39.25 43.30
C ALA A 71 -26.71 -38.88 44.76
N LEU A 72 -27.65 -37.96 44.95
CA LEU A 72 -28.26 -37.71 46.24
C LEU A 72 -29.25 -38.82 46.52
N ARG A 73 -28.73 -39.96 46.95
CA ARG A 73 -29.56 -41.07 47.38
C ARG A 73 -30.10 -40.76 48.77
N PRO A 74 -31.42 -40.87 49.00
CA PRO A 74 -31.95 -40.91 50.37
C PRO A 74 -31.34 -42.11 51.09
N ASP A 75 -31.05 -41.90 52.37
CA ASP A 75 -30.21 -42.74 53.20
C ASP A 75 -30.58 -44.24 53.11
N ARG A 76 -29.62 -45.07 52.70
CA ARG A 76 -29.66 -46.52 52.92
C ARG A 76 -28.91 -46.74 54.23
N GLN A 77 -29.62 -46.81 55.35
CA GLN A 77 -29.06 -47.38 56.58
C GLN A 77 -29.59 -48.80 56.80
N ASP A 78 -28.61 -49.69 56.91
CA ASP A 78 -28.53 -50.94 57.64
C ASP A 78 -29.56 -52.04 57.39
N VAL A 79 -29.05 -53.10 56.76
CA VAL A 79 -29.61 -54.45 56.78
C VAL A 79 -29.39 -55.03 58.19
N GLY A 80 -30.46 -55.11 58.96
CA GLY A 80 -30.53 -55.80 60.24
C GLY A 80 -31.97 -56.17 60.60
N SER A 81 -32.45 -57.29 60.05
CA SER A 81 -33.58 -58.14 60.48
C SER A 81 -34.86 -57.49 61.06
N GLY A 82 -35.95 -57.52 60.28
CA GLY A 82 -37.34 -57.44 60.78
C GLY A 82 -38.30 -56.74 59.82
N PRO A 83 -39.49 -57.31 59.51
CA PRO A 83 -40.38 -56.72 58.51
C PRO A 83 -41.35 -55.72 59.15
N ARG A 84 -41.33 -54.45 58.73
CA ARG A 84 -42.50 -53.56 58.67
C ARG A 84 -42.18 -52.29 57.88
N ALA A 85 -43.15 -51.90 57.05
CA ALA A 85 -43.04 -50.96 55.92
C ALA A 85 -42.69 -49.50 56.28
N PRO A 86 -41.98 -48.76 55.39
CA PRO A 86 -41.96 -47.30 55.42
C PRO A 86 -42.72 -46.72 54.22
N GLY A 87 -43.93 -46.22 54.46
CA GLY A 87 -44.58 -45.24 53.58
C GLY A 87 -44.10 -43.83 53.92
N TRP A 88 -43.89 -42.99 52.91
CA TRP A 88 -43.66 -41.55 53.09
C TRP A 88 -44.99 -40.81 52.95
N ARG A 89 -45.37 -40.03 53.98
CA ARG A 89 -46.57 -39.19 54.00
C ARG A 89 -46.17 -37.76 53.61
N ILE A 90 -46.73 -37.28 52.50
CA ILE A 90 -46.68 -35.87 52.11
C ILE A 90 -47.58 -35.09 53.08
N LEU A 91 -47.03 -34.14 53.83
CA LEU A 91 -47.86 -33.12 54.48
C LEU A 91 -48.21 -32.07 53.41
N ARG A 92 -49.33 -32.27 52.72
CA ARG A 92 -50.01 -31.19 51.98
C ARG A 92 -50.56 -30.19 53.00
N GLY A 93 -50.22 -28.91 52.86
CA GLY A 93 -50.99 -27.83 53.47
C GLY A 93 -52.41 -27.78 52.89
N PRO A 94 -53.40 -27.26 53.64
CA PRO A 94 -54.81 -27.44 53.33
C PRO A 94 -55.27 -26.59 52.13
N ASP A 95 -56.28 -27.13 51.43
CA ASP A 95 -57.06 -26.45 50.40
C ASP A 95 -57.58 -25.09 50.90
N ARG A 96 -57.42 -24.05 50.07
CA ARG A 96 -58.11 -22.77 50.24
C ARG A 96 -59.45 -22.83 49.50
N GLN A 97 -60.49 -23.22 50.22
CA GLN A 97 -61.83 -22.65 50.08
C GLN A 97 -62.32 -22.23 51.47
N ASP A 98 -63.05 -21.12 51.51
CA ASP A 98 -63.73 -20.49 52.65
C ASP A 98 -62.96 -19.51 53.57
N ALA A 99 -63.11 -18.23 53.18
CA ALA A 99 -63.53 -17.07 53.96
C ALA A 99 -63.09 -16.89 55.44
N GLY A 100 -62.42 -15.74 55.66
CA GLY A 100 -62.80 -14.84 56.75
C GLY A 100 -61.85 -14.76 57.97
N ARG A 101 -61.25 -13.57 58.13
CA ARG A 101 -60.67 -12.93 59.34
C ARG A 101 -59.14 -12.84 59.42
N ALA A 102 -58.74 -11.67 59.91
CA ALA A 102 -57.42 -11.05 59.90
C ALA A 102 -56.48 -11.48 61.04
N SER A 103 -55.18 -11.16 60.82
CA SER A 103 -54.06 -10.99 61.78
C SER A 103 -53.35 -12.26 62.32
N PRO A 104 -52.08 -12.15 62.77
CA PRO A 104 -50.87 -11.72 62.06
C PRO A 104 -49.77 -12.82 62.05
N LEU A 105 -48.78 -12.67 61.18
CA LEU A 105 -47.59 -13.55 61.05
C LEU A 105 -46.91 -13.87 62.40
N PRO A 106 -46.54 -15.14 62.68
CA PRO A 106 -45.57 -15.44 63.73
C PRO A 106 -44.15 -15.28 63.19
N SER A 107 -43.46 -14.30 63.77
CA SER A 107 -42.02 -14.08 63.70
C SER A 107 -41.27 -15.16 64.50
N ARG A 108 -40.84 -16.24 63.82
CA ARG A 108 -39.68 -17.12 64.10
C ARG A 108 -39.97 -18.50 63.52
N MET A 109 -39.28 -18.84 62.45
CA MET A 109 -39.19 -20.24 61.99
C MET A 109 -37.84 -20.77 62.49
N GLU A 110 -37.90 -21.62 63.52
CA GLU A 110 -36.76 -22.43 63.94
C GLU A 110 -36.37 -23.37 62.80
N VAL A 111 -35.08 -23.35 62.45
CA VAL A 111 -34.49 -24.24 61.44
C VAL A 111 -34.43 -25.64 62.03
N GLY A 112 -35.37 -26.51 61.65
CA GLY A 112 -35.33 -27.93 61.96
C GLY A 112 -34.09 -28.59 61.36
N ASN A 113 -33.33 -29.29 62.20
CA ASN A 113 -32.13 -30.07 61.91
C ASN A 113 -32.42 -31.35 61.08
N GLY A 114 -33.00 -31.21 59.88
CA GLY A 114 -33.16 -32.28 58.89
C GLY A 114 -32.08 -32.19 57.83
N SER A 115 -31.05 -33.02 57.94
CA SER A 115 -29.76 -32.87 57.27
C SER A 115 -29.75 -33.28 55.80
N PHE A 116 -29.35 -32.35 54.94
CA PHE A 116 -28.29 -32.63 53.99
C PHE A 116 -26.96 -32.52 54.74
N ALA A 117 -26.26 -33.64 54.90
CA ALA A 117 -25.05 -33.71 55.69
C ALA A 117 -23.93 -32.78 55.15
N HIS A 118 -23.47 -31.92 56.05
CA HIS A 118 -22.27 -31.07 56.06
C HIS A 118 -22.27 -29.71 55.33
N ARG A 119 -22.30 -28.63 56.15
CA ARG A 119 -21.66 -27.31 55.87
C ARG A 119 -20.32 -27.43 55.14
N ARG A 120 -19.50 -28.46 55.44
CA ARG A 120 -18.20 -28.73 54.79
C ARG A 120 -18.30 -28.96 53.27
N GLY A 121 -19.42 -29.45 52.76
CA GLY A 121 -19.67 -29.62 51.33
C GLY A 121 -19.82 -28.27 50.65
N ALA A 122 -20.74 -27.42 51.14
CA ALA A 122 -20.92 -26.05 50.68
C ALA A 122 -19.63 -25.22 50.80
N ASP A 123 -18.89 -25.33 51.92
CA ASP A 123 -17.61 -24.63 52.11
C ASP A 123 -16.51 -25.11 51.14
N ARG A 124 -16.46 -26.41 50.81
CA ARG A 124 -15.57 -26.93 49.74
C ARG A 124 -15.94 -26.38 48.37
N TRP A 125 -17.23 -26.19 48.09
CA TRP A 125 -17.71 -25.62 46.82
C TRP A 125 -17.41 -24.13 46.72
N PHE A 126 -17.67 -23.35 47.78
CA PHE A 126 -17.21 -21.95 47.87
C PHE A 126 -15.69 -21.86 47.78
N GLY A 127 -14.95 -22.84 48.31
CA GLY A 127 -13.50 -22.96 48.13
C GLY A 127 -13.06 -23.22 46.67
N GLN A 128 -13.80 -24.02 45.89
CA GLN A 128 -13.53 -24.21 44.46
C GLN A 128 -13.90 -22.97 43.63
N LEU A 129 -15.00 -22.30 43.97
CA LEU A 129 -15.39 -20.99 43.43
C LEU A 129 -14.30 -19.94 43.71
N ALA A 130 -13.78 -19.87 44.93
CA ALA A 130 -12.72 -18.96 45.34
C ALA A 130 -11.36 -19.25 44.68
N ARG A 131 -11.08 -20.50 44.30
CA ARG A 131 -9.87 -20.87 43.51
C ARG A 131 -9.97 -20.46 42.05
N LEU A 132 -11.17 -20.48 41.48
CA LEU A 132 -11.42 -20.11 40.08
C LEU A 132 -11.61 -18.59 39.91
N LEU A 133 -12.12 -17.92 40.95
CA LEU A 133 -12.36 -16.48 41.01
C LEU A 133 -11.80 -15.91 42.33
N PRO A 134 -10.50 -15.57 42.37
CA PRO A 134 -9.84 -15.08 43.58
C PRO A 134 -10.49 -13.79 44.07
N GLY A 135 -11.07 -13.78 45.28
CA GLY A 135 -11.68 -12.59 45.90
C GLY A 135 -13.20 -12.66 46.15
N LEU A 136 -13.92 -13.62 45.56
CA LEU A 136 -15.34 -13.87 45.86
C LEU A 136 -15.48 -14.68 47.17
N ARG A 137 -16.21 -14.13 48.15
CA ARG A 137 -16.48 -14.76 49.46
C ARG A 137 -17.94 -15.22 49.58
N GLY A 138 -18.23 -16.17 50.48
CA GLY A 138 -19.56 -16.79 50.65
C GLY A 138 -20.72 -15.86 51.02
N GLY A 139 -20.49 -14.56 51.24
CA GLY A 139 -21.52 -13.54 51.45
C GLY A 139 -21.89 -12.72 50.21
N HIS A 140 -21.24 -12.97 49.06
CA HIS A 140 -21.46 -12.23 47.80
C HIS A 140 -22.38 -12.99 46.83
N CYS A 141 -22.65 -14.28 47.05
CA CYS A 141 -23.47 -15.10 46.17
C CYS A 141 -24.22 -16.21 46.92
N SER A 142 -25.33 -16.68 46.35
CA SER A 142 -26.18 -17.77 46.85
C SER A 142 -26.43 -18.82 45.76
N LEU A 143 -26.66 -20.06 46.18
CA LEU A 143 -26.89 -21.19 45.30
C LEU A 143 -28.17 -21.93 45.71
N SER A 144 -29.05 -22.20 44.75
CA SER A 144 -30.27 -23.02 44.90
C SER A 144 -30.27 -24.19 43.91
N LEU A 145 -30.81 -25.32 44.32
CA LEU A 145 -30.93 -26.56 43.53
C LEU A 145 -32.41 -26.93 43.42
N PHE A 146 -32.84 -27.35 42.24
CA PHE A 146 -34.23 -27.67 41.91
C PHE A 146 -34.35 -29.05 41.24
N ASP A 147 -35.50 -29.69 41.41
CA ASP A 147 -35.89 -30.87 40.64
C ASP A 147 -36.56 -30.49 39.30
N ARG A 148 -37.00 -31.51 38.54
CA ARG A 148 -37.66 -31.37 37.23
C ARG A 148 -39.05 -30.72 37.27
N HIS A 149 -39.66 -30.61 38.44
CA HIS A 149 -40.98 -29.99 38.65
C HIS A 149 -40.87 -28.59 39.25
N GLY A 150 -39.64 -28.07 39.44
CA GLY A 150 -39.40 -26.74 39.98
C GLY A 150 -39.39 -26.67 41.51
N ALA A 151 -39.46 -27.81 42.21
CA ALA A 151 -39.38 -27.83 43.68
C ALA A 151 -37.94 -27.56 44.16
N VAL A 152 -37.80 -26.75 45.20
CA VAL A 152 -36.48 -26.41 45.79
C VAL A 152 -35.96 -27.59 46.61
N LEU A 153 -34.89 -28.24 46.13
CA LEU A 153 -34.22 -29.35 46.82
C LEU A 153 -33.25 -28.86 47.90
N TRP A 154 -32.56 -27.74 47.65
CA TRP A 154 -31.61 -27.13 48.60
C TRP A 154 -31.32 -25.68 48.25
N GLN A 155 -31.01 -24.85 49.24
CA GLN A 155 -30.71 -23.43 49.06
C GLN A 155 -29.73 -22.90 50.11
N SER A 156 -28.77 -22.06 49.70
CA SER A 156 -27.84 -21.40 50.61
C SER A 156 -28.45 -20.11 51.19
N PRO A 157 -28.18 -19.78 52.47
CA PRO A 157 -28.74 -18.59 53.10
C PRO A 157 -28.12 -17.31 52.51
N LEU A 158 -28.98 -16.41 52.01
CA LEU A 158 -28.59 -15.04 51.67
C LEU A 158 -29.73 -14.07 52.06
N PRO A 159 -29.53 -13.22 53.08
CA PRO A 159 -30.57 -12.32 53.58
C PRO A 159 -31.03 -11.31 52.52
N GLY A 160 -32.35 -11.19 52.32
CA GLY A 160 -32.96 -10.20 51.42
C GLY A 160 -32.93 -10.56 49.93
N ALA A 161 -32.65 -11.81 49.57
CA ALA A 161 -32.73 -12.28 48.19
C ALA A 161 -34.20 -12.54 47.77
N PRO A 162 -34.63 -12.15 46.55
CA PRO A 162 -36.03 -12.11 46.13
C PRO A 162 -36.58 -13.47 45.69
N TRP A 163 -36.40 -14.51 46.51
CA TRP A 163 -36.69 -15.90 46.14
C TRP A 163 -38.14 -16.18 45.73
N PRO A 164 -39.18 -15.71 46.43
CA PRO A 164 -40.56 -16.00 46.05
C PRO A 164 -40.92 -15.51 44.64
N ALA A 165 -40.51 -14.28 44.29
CA ALA A 165 -40.77 -13.68 42.98
C ALA A 165 -39.97 -14.32 41.84
N LEU A 166 -38.82 -14.95 42.15
CA LEU A 166 -38.00 -15.67 41.17
C LEU A 166 -38.51 -17.09 40.91
N ILE A 167 -39.15 -17.70 41.91
CA ILE A 167 -39.77 -19.04 41.83
C ILE A 167 -41.10 -18.96 41.08
N GLU A 168 -41.94 -17.95 41.38
CA GLU A 168 -43.27 -17.75 40.76
C GLU A 168 -43.19 -17.42 39.26
N LYS A 169 -42.13 -16.74 38.80
CA LYS A 169 -41.84 -16.51 37.38
C LYS A 169 -41.40 -17.77 36.61
N GLY A 170 -41.17 -18.88 37.33
CA GLY A 170 -40.70 -20.15 36.77
C GLY A 170 -41.81 -21.16 36.46
N ASP A 171 -43.06 -20.90 36.85
CA ASP A 171 -44.20 -21.79 36.57
C ASP A 171 -44.70 -21.60 35.13
N SER A 172 -44.54 -22.65 34.32
CA SER A 172 -44.58 -22.63 32.85
C SER A 172 -45.94 -22.93 32.20
N HIS A 173 -46.98 -23.22 32.99
CA HIS A 173 -48.26 -23.72 32.47
C HIS A 173 -49.16 -22.68 31.75
N GLU A 174 -48.85 -21.38 31.84
CA GLU A 174 -49.68 -20.33 31.21
C GLU A 174 -49.26 -20.00 29.77
N LEU A 175 -47.96 -20.10 29.44
CA LEU A 175 -47.40 -19.74 28.14
C LEU A 175 -47.77 -20.75 27.04
N ASP A 176 -47.81 -22.04 27.39
CA ASP A 176 -48.18 -23.12 26.48
C ASP A 176 -49.61 -22.97 25.94
N ARG A 177 -50.53 -22.38 26.73
CA ARG A 177 -51.93 -22.11 26.32
C ARG A 177 -52.05 -21.15 25.13
N PHE A 178 -51.02 -20.34 24.87
CA PHE A 178 -51.01 -19.34 23.81
C PHE A 178 -50.09 -19.72 22.62
N GLY A 179 -49.59 -20.97 22.56
CA GLY A 179 -48.71 -21.43 21.49
C GLY A 179 -47.34 -20.73 21.51
N VAL A 180 -46.89 -20.31 22.69
CA VAL A 180 -45.56 -19.77 22.95
C VAL A 180 -44.79 -20.85 23.69
N HIS A 181 -43.84 -21.47 22.99
CA HIS A 181 -43.10 -22.60 23.50
C HIS A 181 -41.88 -22.10 24.27
N HIS A 182 -41.76 -22.52 25.52
CA HIS A 182 -40.52 -22.29 26.25
C HIS A 182 -39.37 -22.98 25.49
N PRO A 183 -38.26 -22.30 25.19
CA PRO A 183 -37.16 -22.92 24.48
C PRO A 183 -36.72 -24.19 25.23
N ALA A 184 -36.65 -25.32 24.51
CA ALA A 184 -36.21 -26.60 25.05
C ALA A 184 -34.83 -26.40 25.71
N TYR A 185 -34.77 -26.60 27.01
CA TYR A 185 -33.68 -26.18 27.89
C TYR A 185 -32.29 -26.60 27.40
N ARG A 186 -31.52 -25.64 26.87
CA ARG A 186 -30.07 -25.70 26.71
C ARG A 186 -29.46 -24.30 26.87
N GLU A 187 -29.30 -23.90 28.13
CA GLU A 187 -28.35 -22.89 28.63
C GLU A 187 -28.77 -21.39 28.76
N ILE A 188 -28.71 -20.96 30.04
CA ILE A 188 -28.46 -19.62 30.63
C ILE A 188 -29.62 -18.63 30.65
N PHE A 189 -30.40 -18.68 31.75
CA PHE A 189 -31.25 -17.57 32.19
C PHE A 189 -30.40 -16.55 32.96
N LEU A 190 -30.53 -15.27 32.61
CA LEU A 190 -29.93 -14.13 33.27
C LEU A 190 -31.00 -13.30 33.96
N TYR A 191 -31.09 -13.35 35.29
CA TYR A 191 -31.88 -12.35 36.00
C TYR A 191 -31.02 -11.11 36.21
N PHE A 192 -31.33 -10.02 35.52
CA PHE A 192 -30.71 -8.71 35.77
C PHE A 192 -31.63 -7.88 36.65
N HIS A 193 -31.25 -7.75 37.92
CA HIS A 193 -31.73 -6.69 38.80
C HIS A 193 -30.56 -5.69 38.97
N PRO A 194 -30.80 -4.39 39.19
CA PRO A 194 -29.73 -3.40 39.43
C PRO A 194 -28.72 -3.82 40.51
N THR A 195 -29.15 -4.70 41.42
CA THR A 195 -28.40 -5.14 42.58
C THR A 195 -28.08 -6.65 42.59
N TRP A 196 -28.61 -7.43 41.65
CA TRP A 196 -28.48 -8.89 41.62
C TRP A 196 -28.30 -9.46 40.23
N VAL A 197 -27.46 -10.48 40.10
CA VAL A 197 -27.33 -11.28 38.88
C VAL A 197 -27.62 -12.74 39.17
N GLY A 198 -28.64 -13.30 38.51
CA GLY A 198 -29.03 -14.71 38.65
C GLY A 198 -28.67 -15.55 37.41
N TYR A 199 -28.16 -16.76 37.60
CA TYR A 199 -27.87 -17.77 36.58
C TYR A 199 -28.71 -19.01 36.84
N ARG A 200 -29.46 -19.50 35.86
CA ARG A 200 -30.04 -20.85 35.91
C ARG A 200 -29.41 -21.76 34.86
N VAL A 201 -29.02 -22.97 35.26
CA VAL A 201 -28.47 -24.00 34.38
C VAL A 201 -29.24 -25.31 34.58
N ALA A 202 -29.60 -25.97 33.48
CA ALA A 202 -30.33 -27.23 33.44
C ALA A 202 -29.44 -28.39 33.00
N ALA A 203 -29.74 -29.61 33.46
CA ALA A 203 -29.03 -30.81 33.05
C ALA A 203 -29.28 -31.09 31.55
N PRO A 204 -28.28 -31.56 30.79
CA PRO A 204 -28.44 -31.82 29.37
C PRO A 204 -29.20 -33.15 29.15
N GLY A 205 -30.52 -33.12 29.12
CA GLY A 205 -31.37 -34.27 28.75
C GLY A 205 -32.68 -34.36 29.54
N THR A 206 -33.66 -35.11 29.02
CA THR A 206 -35.02 -35.27 29.60
C THR A 206 -35.16 -36.42 30.59
N ASP A 207 -34.11 -37.22 30.82
CA ASP A 207 -34.14 -38.45 31.63
C ASP A 207 -33.54 -38.28 33.03
N VAL A 208 -33.88 -37.18 33.74
CA VAL A 208 -33.49 -37.01 35.13
C VAL A 208 -34.52 -37.68 36.06
N PRO A 209 -34.13 -38.67 36.89
CA PRO A 209 -35.03 -39.35 37.82
C PRO A 209 -35.60 -38.39 38.88
N GLU A 210 -36.80 -38.71 39.39
CA GLU A 210 -37.46 -37.95 40.45
C GLU A 210 -36.57 -37.82 41.69
N GLY A 211 -36.47 -36.61 42.27
CA GLY A 211 -35.60 -36.30 43.42
C GLY A 211 -34.13 -36.02 43.08
N CYS A 212 -33.72 -36.08 41.81
CA CYS A 212 -32.40 -35.64 41.38
C CYS A 212 -32.36 -34.15 41.02
N VAL A 213 -31.18 -33.53 41.16
CA VAL A 213 -30.96 -32.14 40.75
C VAL A 213 -31.00 -32.05 39.23
N ASP A 214 -32.04 -31.39 38.72
CA ASP A 214 -32.26 -31.14 37.30
C ASP A 214 -31.82 -29.73 36.90
N HIS A 215 -32.00 -28.77 37.81
CA HIS A 215 -31.60 -27.38 37.60
C HIS A 215 -30.88 -26.77 38.80
N LEU A 216 -29.97 -25.83 38.52
CA LEU A 216 -29.22 -25.08 39.50
C LEU A 216 -29.37 -23.58 39.24
N MET A 217 -29.61 -22.80 40.29
CA MET A 217 -29.64 -21.35 40.25
C MET A 217 -28.54 -20.72 41.11
N LEU A 218 -27.67 -19.91 40.51
CA LEU A 218 -26.63 -19.14 41.21
C LEU A 218 -26.99 -17.66 41.18
N LEU A 219 -27.07 -17.02 42.33
CA LEU A 219 -27.40 -15.60 42.49
C LEU A 219 -26.20 -14.84 43.05
N VAL A 220 -25.88 -13.65 42.53
CA VAL A 220 -24.74 -12.82 42.96
C VAL A 220 -25.24 -11.43 43.35
N ASP A 221 -24.94 -10.96 44.57
CA ASP A 221 -25.28 -9.60 45.04
C ASP A 221 -24.21 -8.62 44.55
N LEU A 222 -24.53 -7.82 43.54
CA LEU A 222 -23.58 -6.85 42.99
C LEU A 222 -23.24 -5.73 43.99
N ARG A 223 -24.11 -5.42 44.96
CA ARG A 223 -23.85 -4.39 45.98
C ARG A 223 -22.74 -4.81 46.95
N ARG A 224 -22.51 -6.12 47.08
CA ARG A 224 -21.52 -6.69 48.01
C ARG A 224 -20.21 -7.06 47.32
N VAL A 225 -20.11 -6.93 45.99
CA VAL A 225 -18.88 -7.20 45.22
C VAL A 225 -18.11 -5.88 45.02
N PRO A 226 -16.83 -5.80 45.42
CA PRO A 226 -16.08 -4.55 45.29
C PRO A 226 -15.72 -4.24 43.81
N PRO A 227 -15.76 -2.96 43.37
CA PRO A 227 -15.62 -2.59 41.96
C PRO A 227 -14.28 -2.94 41.30
N ASP A 228 -13.20 -2.98 42.08
CA ASP A 228 -11.85 -3.34 41.62
C ASP A 228 -11.73 -4.85 41.29
N LEU A 229 -12.46 -5.69 42.02
CA LEU A 229 -12.55 -7.13 41.73
C LEU A 229 -13.30 -7.38 40.42
N LEU A 230 -14.39 -6.63 40.16
CA LEU A 230 -15.12 -6.68 38.89
C LEU A 230 -14.20 -6.34 37.71
N MET A 231 -13.38 -5.30 37.87
CA MET A 231 -12.42 -4.87 36.86
C MET A 231 -11.33 -5.92 36.59
N GLN A 232 -10.80 -6.54 37.65
CA GLN A 232 -9.81 -7.61 37.51
C GLN A 232 -10.34 -8.83 36.75
N LEU A 233 -11.57 -9.24 37.04
CA LEU A 233 -12.22 -10.38 36.40
C LEU A 233 -12.52 -10.12 34.92
N SER A 234 -12.92 -8.89 34.60
CA SER A 234 -13.23 -8.43 33.25
C SER A 234 -12.00 -8.49 32.32
N LEU A 235 -10.80 -8.15 32.83
CA LEU A 235 -9.56 -8.13 32.05
C LEU A 235 -8.82 -9.49 32.01
N LEU A 236 -9.26 -10.49 32.77
CA LEU A 236 -8.56 -11.77 32.92
C LEU A 236 -8.48 -12.55 31.60
N GLY A 237 -9.55 -12.51 30.78
CA GLY A 237 -9.60 -13.18 29.48
C GLY A 237 -8.54 -12.65 28.51
N LEU A 238 -8.42 -11.32 28.42
CA LEU A 238 -7.42 -10.67 27.55
C LEU A 238 -5.99 -10.96 28.00
N ARG A 239 -5.73 -11.04 29.31
CA ARG A 239 -4.42 -11.45 29.82
C ARG A 239 -4.07 -12.90 29.44
N ARG A 240 -5.04 -13.82 29.48
CA ARG A 240 -4.82 -15.22 29.06
C ARG A 240 -4.53 -15.36 27.57
N GLU A 241 -5.08 -14.47 26.76
CA GLU A 241 -4.79 -14.37 25.32
C GLU A 241 -3.44 -13.68 25.01
N GLY A 242 -2.67 -13.31 26.05
CA GLY A 242 -1.34 -12.71 25.90
C GLY A 242 -1.33 -11.19 25.78
N TRP A 243 -2.47 -10.50 25.90
CA TRP A 243 -2.52 -9.03 25.85
C TRP A 243 -1.98 -8.39 27.13
N ARG A 244 -1.17 -7.35 26.97
CA ARG A 244 -0.64 -6.53 28.07
C ARG A 244 -1.69 -5.51 28.53
N VAL A 245 -2.59 -5.94 29.41
CA VAL A 245 -3.71 -5.11 29.93
C VAL A 245 -3.73 -4.98 31.45
N GLY A 246 -4.28 -3.88 31.95
CA GLY A 246 -4.45 -3.58 33.38
C GLY A 246 -5.43 -2.44 33.63
N PHE A 247 -5.49 -1.94 34.85
CA PHE A 247 -6.36 -0.82 35.22
C PHE A 247 -5.73 0.08 36.29
N LEU A 248 -6.17 1.33 36.31
CA LEU A 248 -5.78 2.37 37.26
C LEU A 248 -7.03 2.85 38.01
N ASN A 249 -7.05 2.72 39.33
CA ASN A 249 -8.04 3.40 40.17
C ASN A 249 -7.54 4.82 40.48
N ARG A 250 -8.33 5.83 40.08
CA ARG A 250 -7.99 7.25 40.20
C ARG A 250 -8.13 7.78 41.62
N GLN A 251 -8.99 7.16 42.44
CA GLN A 251 -9.22 7.55 43.84
C GLN A 251 -8.24 6.81 44.76
N GLU A 252 -8.06 5.51 44.57
CA GLU A 252 -7.18 4.68 45.41
C GLU A 252 -6.10 3.96 44.59
N ALA A 253 -4.93 4.60 44.46
CA ALA A 253 -3.84 4.07 43.63
C ALA A 253 -3.35 2.67 44.05
N ARG A 254 -3.48 2.30 45.33
CA ARG A 254 -3.10 0.97 45.87
C ARG A 254 -3.93 -0.17 45.30
N GLN A 255 -5.16 0.11 44.83
CA GLN A 255 -6.04 -0.88 44.21
C GLN A 255 -5.78 -1.05 42.70
N SER A 256 -4.81 -0.33 42.13
CA SER A 256 -4.50 -0.38 40.69
C SER A 256 -3.66 -1.61 40.34
N ARG A 257 -3.94 -2.25 39.20
CA ARG A 257 -3.06 -3.27 38.61
C ARG A 257 -2.65 -2.87 37.20
N LEU A 258 -1.47 -2.28 37.07
CA LEU A 258 -0.95 -1.79 35.80
C LEU A 258 -0.43 -2.93 34.90
N PRO A 259 -0.50 -2.77 33.56
CA PRO A 259 0.15 -3.69 32.64
C PRO A 259 1.68 -3.64 32.78
N ALA A 260 2.33 -4.78 32.55
CA ALA A 260 3.79 -4.89 32.63
C ALA A 260 4.47 -3.82 31.77
N GLY A 261 5.48 -3.13 32.30
CA GLY A 261 6.21 -2.05 31.62
C GLY A 261 5.62 -0.64 31.76
N LEU A 262 4.50 -0.46 32.46
CA LEU A 262 3.92 0.87 32.73
C LEU A 262 4.02 1.25 34.21
N SER A 263 4.70 2.36 34.50
CA SER A 263 4.80 2.91 35.87
C SER A 263 3.53 3.67 36.27
N LEU A 264 3.31 3.83 37.58
CA LEU A 264 2.16 4.58 38.12
C LEU A 264 2.16 6.06 37.67
N ALA A 265 3.34 6.67 37.56
CA ALA A 265 3.49 8.03 37.03
C ALA A 265 3.09 8.10 35.54
N GLY A 266 3.51 7.11 34.74
CA GLY A 266 3.12 6.98 33.33
C GLY A 266 1.62 6.77 33.17
N ALA A 267 1.02 5.90 33.99
CA ALA A 267 -0.42 5.66 33.99
C ALA A 267 -1.24 6.91 34.37
N ARG A 268 -0.77 7.73 35.32
CA ARG A 268 -1.43 9.02 35.67
C ARG A 268 -1.30 10.07 34.58
N ARG A 269 -0.22 10.06 33.79
CA ARG A 269 -0.06 10.94 32.62
C ARG A 269 -0.98 10.50 31.48
N LEU A 270 -1.03 9.20 31.22
CA LEU A 270 -1.98 8.55 30.30
C LEU A 270 -3.43 8.88 30.66
N ALA A 271 -3.80 8.76 31.94
CA ALA A 271 -5.14 9.09 32.44
C ALA A 271 -5.53 10.55 32.15
N ARG A 272 -4.59 11.49 32.30
CA ARG A 272 -4.84 12.91 31.99
C ARG A 272 -4.99 13.18 30.49
N ALA A 273 -4.24 12.46 29.65
CA ALA A 273 -4.32 12.58 28.19
C ALA A 273 -5.60 11.93 27.63
N ALA A 274 -5.90 10.69 28.04
CA ALA A 274 -7.06 9.94 27.58
C ALA A 274 -8.40 10.61 27.91
N VAL A 275 -8.52 11.25 29.08
CA VAL A 275 -9.73 12.00 29.48
C VAL A 275 -9.95 13.26 28.63
N ARG A 276 -8.90 13.81 28.02
CA ARG A 276 -9.01 15.04 27.18
C ARG A 276 -9.21 14.75 25.70
N SER A 277 -8.62 13.69 25.16
CA SER A 277 -8.59 13.44 23.71
C SER A 277 -8.94 12.02 23.28
N GLY A 278 -8.99 11.04 24.19
CA GLY A 278 -9.18 9.62 23.83
C GLY A 278 -8.04 9.00 23.02
N GLU A 279 -6.96 9.75 22.76
CA GLU A 279 -5.84 9.34 21.93
C GLU A 279 -4.84 8.46 22.70
N PRO A 280 -4.23 7.46 22.04
CA PRO A 280 -3.19 6.64 22.65
C PRO A 280 -1.93 7.48 22.91
N VAL A 281 -1.23 7.18 24.00
CA VAL A 281 0.06 7.80 24.31
C VAL A 281 1.18 6.84 23.89
N ARG A 282 2.11 7.36 23.09
CA ARG A 282 3.31 6.62 22.72
C ARG A 282 4.29 6.59 23.90
N LEU A 283 4.70 5.40 24.31
CA LEU A 283 5.65 5.16 25.39
C LEU A 283 7.10 5.29 24.88
N ALA A 284 8.06 5.43 25.80
CA ALA A 284 9.48 5.59 25.47
C ALA A 284 10.09 4.39 24.73
N ASP A 285 9.50 3.20 24.87
CA ASP A 285 9.87 1.96 24.18
C ASP A 285 9.23 1.82 22.78
N GLY A 286 8.50 2.84 22.31
CA GLY A 286 7.80 2.82 21.02
C GLY A 286 6.44 2.09 21.05
N SER A 287 6.04 1.52 22.19
CA SER A 287 4.72 0.93 22.37
C SER A 287 3.63 2.00 22.38
N LEU A 288 2.41 1.65 21.97
CA LEU A 288 1.23 2.50 22.11
C LEU A 288 0.44 2.08 23.34
N ALA A 289 0.26 3.00 24.30
CA ALA A 289 -0.60 2.80 25.45
C ALA A 289 -1.96 3.45 25.21
N LEU A 290 -3.03 2.68 25.40
CA LEU A 290 -4.40 3.14 25.31
C LEU A 290 -5.02 3.12 26.71
N ALA A 291 -5.81 4.14 27.06
CA ALA A 291 -6.65 4.12 28.24
C ALA A 291 -8.11 4.38 27.90
N ILE A 292 -9.00 3.55 28.44
CA ILE A 292 -10.45 3.64 28.24
C ILE A 292 -11.11 3.98 29.60
N PRO A 293 -11.86 5.09 29.70
CA PRO A 293 -12.59 5.42 30.91
C PRO A 293 -13.75 4.45 31.15
N THR A 294 -14.03 4.15 32.42
CA THR A 294 -15.16 3.31 32.83
C THR A 294 -16.19 4.15 33.58
N ALA A 295 -17.37 3.61 33.87
CA ALA A 295 -18.44 4.33 34.59
C ALA A 295 -18.07 4.73 36.04
N GLY A 296 -16.97 4.19 36.60
CA GLY A 296 -16.50 4.49 37.95
C GLY A 296 -15.13 5.21 38.00
N PRO A 297 -14.46 5.26 39.16
CA PRO A 297 -13.17 5.93 39.32
C PRO A 297 -12.00 5.18 38.65
N THR A 298 -12.25 4.14 37.84
CA THR A 298 -11.22 3.27 37.26
C THR A 298 -11.04 3.51 35.75
N LEU A 299 -9.81 3.36 35.28
CA LEU A 299 -9.40 3.44 33.88
C LEU A 299 -8.79 2.11 33.46
N ALA A 300 -9.29 1.50 32.40
CA ALA A 300 -8.65 0.33 31.82
C ALA A 300 -7.50 0.75 30.90
N ILE A 301 -6.41 -0.01 30.89
CA ILE A 301 -5.18 0.33 30.17
C ILE A 301 -4.71 -0.88 29.35
N GLY A 302 -4.37 -0.67 28.08
CA GLY A 302 -3.74 -1.66 27.21
C GLY A 302 -2.44 -1.14 26.60
N ILE A 303 -1.49 -2.05 26.35
CA ILE A 303 -0.23 -1.75 25.66
C ILE A 303 -0.14 -2.58 24.38
N VAL A 304 0.06 -1.90 23.25
CA VAL A 304 0.40 -2.51 21.96
C VAL A 304 1.90 -2.38 21.73
N PRO A 305 2.63 -3.49 21.56
CA PRO A 305 4.07 -3.45 21.30
C PRO A 305 4.38 -2.75 19.97
N PRO A 306 5.60 -2.19 19.81
CA PRO A 306 6.02 -1.67 18.52
C PRO A 306 6.04 -2.78 17.46
N ALA A 307 5.51 -2.49 16.27
CA ALA A 307 5.69 -3.37 15.12
C ALA A 307 7.09 -3.12 14.54
N ALA A 308 7.87 -4.19 14.39
CA ALA A 308 9.17 -4.09 13.70
C ALA A 308 8.94 -3.84 12.20
N PRO A 309 9.63 -2.87 11.58
CA PRO A 309 9.61 -2.72 10.13
C PRO A 309 10.24 -3.97 9.51
N VAL A 310 9.41 -4.82 8.91
CA VAL A 310 9.91 -5.94 8.11
C VAL A 310 10.26 -5.37 6.74
N LEU A 311 11.55 -5.27 6.45
CA LEU A 311 12.00 -4.96 5.09
C LEU A 311 11.51 -6.08 4.17
N PRO A 312 10.70 -5.79 3.15
CA PRO A 312 10.29 -6.81 2.19
C PRO A 312 11.54 -7.39 1.54
N ALA A 313 11.66 -8.72 1.43
CA ALA A 313 12.79 -9.39 0.78
C ALA A 313 13.06 -8.85 -0.66
N ALA A 314 12.07 -8.20 -1.28
CA ALA A 314 12.20 -7.49 -2.55
C ALA A 314 13.10 -6.23 -2.51
N SER A 315 13.24 -5.57 -1.36
CA SER A 315 14.17 -4.43 -1.19
C SER A 315 15.64 -4.87 -1.25
N LEU A 316 15.94 -6.09 -0.79
CA LEU A 316 17.21 -6.78 -1.04
C LEU A 316 17.39 -7.14 -2.53
N GLY A 317 16.32 -7.58 -3.20
CA GLY A 317 16.31 -7.82 -4.65
C GLY A 317 16.54 -6.55 -5.51
N LEU A 318 16.08 -5.39 -5.04
CA LEU A 318 16.35 -4.08 -5.65
C LEU A 318 17.81 -3.61 -5.41
N LEU A 319 18.44 -4.06 -4.33
CA LEU A 319 19.88 -3.87 -4.08
C LEU A 319 20.71 -4.75 -5.04
N CYS A 320 20.19 -5.94 -5.38
CA CYS A 320 20.71 -6.77 -6.48
C CYS A 320 20.49 -6.15 -7.87
N LEU A 321 19.72 -5.07 -8.01
CA LEU A 321 19.51 -4.31 -9.26
C LEU A 321 20.69 -3.36 -9.56
N TRP A 322 21.41 -2.94 -8.51
CA TRP A 322 22.60 -2.09 -8.61
C TRP A 322 23.90 -2.89 -8.73
N LEU A 323 23.94 -4.11 -8.21
CA LEU A 323 25.10 -5.00 -8.31
C LEU A 323 25.55 -5.22 -9.76
N PRO A 324 24.68 -5.50 -10.74
CA PRO A 324 25.09 -5.63 -12.15
C PRO A 324 25.66 -4.34 -12.73
N ILE A 325 25.12 -3.17 -12.38
CA ILE A 325 25.60 -1.86 -12.86
C ILE A 325 26.95 -1.48 -12.20
N ALA A 326 27.10 -1.79 -10.91
CA ALA A 326 28.33 -1.59 -10.15
C ALA A 326 29.43 -2.58 -10.57
N VAL A 327 29.08 -3.85 -10.78
CA VAL A 327 29.96 -4.89 -11.33
C VAL A 327 30.35 -4.54 -12.76
N TRP A 328 29.42 -4.07 -13.61
CA TRP A 328 29.73 -3.62 -14.97
C TRP A 328 30.74 -2.45 -15.00
N ARG A 329 30.62 -1.49 -14.08
CA ARG A 329 31.60 -0.39 -13.95
C ARG A 329 32.91 -0.81 -13.29
N GLY A 330 32.89 -1.79 -12.38
CA GLY A 330 34.09 -2.35 -11.74
C GLY A 330 34.89 -3.30 -12.63
N VAL A 331 34.23 -4.00 -13.55
CA VAL A 331 34.84 -4.89 -14.56
C VAL A 331 35.47 -4.10 -15.72
N GLY A 332 35.25 -2.78 -15.77
CA GLY A 332 35.88 -1.89 -16.75
C GLY A 332 37.41 -1.87 -16.73
N ASP A 333 38.04 -2.33 -15.64
CA ASP A 333 39.50 -2.43 -15.48
C ASP A 333 40.08 -3.81 -15.87
N THR A 334 39.27 -4.84 -16.19
CA THR A 334 39.76 -6.20 -16.48
C THR A 334 39.81 -6.55 -17.98
N GLY A 335 39.75 -5.56 -18.87
CA GLY A 335 39.93 -5.76 -20.32
C GLY A 335 38.80 -6.49 -21.05
N ARG A 336 37.74 -6.94 -20.36
CA ARG A 336 36.56 -7.58 -20.96
C ARG A 336 35.33 -6.68 -20.84
N ARG A 337 35.18 -5.71 -21.75
CA ARG A 337 33.96 -4.92 -21.87
C ARG A 337 32.87 -5.75 -22.56
N LEU A 338 31.67 -5.77 -22.01
CA LEU A 338 30.51 -6.34 -22.68
C LEU A 338 30.22 -5.53 -23.95
N PRO A 339 29.98 -6.17 -25.11
CA PRO A 339 29.61 -5.47 -26.33
C PRO A 339 28.31 -4.69 -26.13
N LEU A 340 28.20 -3.52 -26.79
CA LEU A 340 27.04 -2.62 -26.68
C LEU A 340 25.70 -3.37 -26.88
N ALA A 341 25.71 -4.35 -27.76
CA ALA A 341 24.56 -5.17 -28.09
C ALA A 341 24.16 -6.21 -27.02
N GLY A 342 25.04 -6.52 -26.06
CA GLY A 342 24.65 -7.25 -24.85
C GLY A 342 24.22 -6.31 -23.73
N PHE A 343 24.83 -5.13 -23.65
CA PHE A 343 24.57 -4.17 -22.58
C PHE A 343 23.20 -3.50 -22.67
N LEU A 344 22.81 -2.98 -23.83
CA LEU A 344 21.55 -2.24 -24.01
C LEU A 344 20.31 -3.10 -23.68
N PRO A 345 20.14 -4.31 -24.27
CA PRO A 345 18.98 -5.15 -23.96
C PRO A 345 18.96 -5.61 -22.49
N ALA A 346 20.13 -5.93 -21.92
CA ALA A 346 20.21 -6.32 -20.51
C ALA A 346 19.84 -5.16 -19.58
N SER A 347 20.29 -3.95 -19.88
CA SER A 347 19.95 -2.76 -19.10
C SER A 347 18.45 -2.42 -19.19
N LEU A 348 17.84 -2.52 -20.37
CA LEU A 348 16.41 -2.29 -20.56
C LEU A 348 15.57 -3.38 -19.88
N GLY A 349 15.99 -4.65 -20.01
CA GLY A 349 15.35 -5.79 -19.34
C GLY A 349 15.42 -5.69 -17.82
N LEU A 350 16.53 -5.24 -17.25
CA LEU A 350 16.66 -5.00 -15.82
C LEU A 350 15.86 -3.78 -15.36
N ALA A 351 15.93 -2.67 -16.09
CA ALA A 351 15.28 -1.41 -15.71
C ALA A 351 13.76 -1.48 -15.84
N ALA A 352 13.23 -2.18 -16.84
CA ALA A 352 11.79 -2.23 -17.12
C ALA A 352 11.15 -3.59 -16.76
N GLY A 353 11.85 -4.70 -16.99
CA GLY A 353 11.34 -6.04 -16.71
C GLY A 353 11.20 -6.35 -15.22
N ILE A 354 12.11 -5.87 -14.37
CA ILE A 354 12.02 -6.10 -12.92
C ILE A 354 10.84 -5.35 -12.29
N PRO A 355 10.59 -4.05 -12.54
CA PRO A 355 9.37 -3.40 -12.07
C PRO A 355 8.10 -4.10 -12.53
N LEU A 356 8.06 -4.58 -13.78
CA LEU A 356 6.94 -5.35 -14.31
C LEU A 356 6.75 -6.67 -13.54
N LEU A 357 7.83 -7.42 -13.31
CA LEU A 357 7.85 -8.66 -12.53
C LEU A 357 7.41 -8.42 -11.09
N VAL A 358 7.89 -7.36 -10.44
CA VAL A 358 7.48 -6.96 -9.09
C VAL A 358 5.99 -6.62 -9.08
N THR A 359 5.51 -5.88 -10.08
CA THR A 359 4.07 -5.55 -10.21
C THR A 359 3.23 -6.82 -10.35
N LEU A 360 3.69 -7.81 -11.12
CA LEU A 360 3.06 -9.13 -11.27
C LEU A 360 3.08 -9.95 -9.97
N LEU A 361 4.23 -10.00 -9.27
CA LEU A 361 4.40 -10.75 -8.02
C LEU A 361 3.55 -10.17 -6.88
N PHE A 362 3.42 -8.85 -6.80
CA PHE A 362 2.63 -8.16 -5.80
C PHE A 362 1.19 -7.85 -6.25
N TRP A 363 0.82 -8.25 -7.46
CA TRP A 363 -0.50 -7.97 -8.05
C TRP A 363 -1.63 -8.39 -7.12
N THR A 364 -1.59 -9.64 -6.65
CA THR A 364 -2.60 -10.20 -5.74
C THR A 364 -2.68 -9.37 -4.46
N ARG A 365 -1.55 -9.16 -3.76
CA ARG A 365 -1.51 -8.33 -2.54
C ARG A 365 -1.99 -6.90 -2.74
N PHE A 366 -1.61 -6.26 -3.83
CA PHE A 366 -2.05 -4.90 -4.14
C PHE A 366 -3.56 -4.87 -4.36
N THR A 367 -4.09 -5.79 -5.17
CA THR A 367 -5.53 -5.88 -5.42
C THR A 367 -6.33 -6.26 -4.17
N ASP A 368 -5.80 -7.10 -3.29
CA ASP A 368 -6.42 -7.44 -2.00
C ASP A 368 -6.44 -6.24 -1.07
N THR A 369 -5.35 -5.47 -1.00
CA THR A 369 -5.25 -4.26 -0.18
C THR A 369 -6.21 -3.18 -0.70
N LEU A 370 -6.29 -3.00 -2.02
CA LEU A 370 -7.24 -2.08 -2.66
C LEU A 370 -8.68 -2.48 -2.35
N THR A 371 -9.00 -3.77 -2.46
CA THR A 371 -10.34 -4.31 -2.16
C THR A 371 -10.68 -4.04 -0.69
N ALA A 372 -9.77 -4.35 0.24
CA ALA A 372 -9.98 -4.09 1.66
C ALA A 372 -10.15 -2.59 1.98
N SER A 373 -9.43 -1.71 1.28
CA SER A 373 -9.58 -0.26 1.45
C SER A 373 -10.93 0.24 0.94
N LEU A 374 -11.40 -0.27 -0.20
CA LEU A 374 -12.71 0.10 -0.75
C LEU A 374 -13.84 -0.45 0.14
N GLU A 375 -13.73 -1.70 0.61
CA GLU A 375 -14.66 -2.27 1.59
C GLU A 375 -14.72 -1.43 2.87
N ALA A 376 -13.57 -1.00 3.40
CA ALA A 376 -13.52 -0.17 4.59
C ALA A 376 -14.20 1.20 4.38
N GLY A 377 -13.98 1.83 3.22
CA GLY A 377 -14.63 3.11 2.87
C GLY A 377 -16.15 2.98 2.76
N GLU A 378 -16.64 1.90 2.15
CA GLU A 378 -18.08 1.62 2.06
C GLU A 378 -18.70 1.32 3.43
N LEU A 379 -18.01 0.54 4.28
CA LEU A 379 -18.47 0.29 5.65
C LEU A 379 -18.50 1.56 6.50
N GLU A 380 -17.56 2.48 6.30
CA GLU A 380 -17.56 3.79 6.96
C GLU A 380 -18.75 4.65 6.50
N ARG A 381 -19.03 4.69 5.20
CA ARG A 381 -20.22 5.37 4.63
C ARG A 381 -21.52 4.82 5.23
N LEU A 382 -21.66 3.49 5.28
CA LEU A 382 -22.82 2.83 5.90
C LEU A 382 -22.92 3.17 7.40
N GLY A 383 -21.79 3.19 8.12
CA GLY A 383 -21.74 3.59 9.52
C GLY A 383 -22.15 5.03 9.77
N GLN A 384 -21.72 5.97 8.94
CA GLN A 384 -22.13 7.37 9.01
C GLN A 384 -23.63 7.55 8.78
N ALA A 385 -24.22 6.79 7.85
CA ALA A 385 -25.67 6.80 7.65
C ALA A 385 -26.43 6.32 8.90
N LEU A 386 -25.94 5.27 9.58
CA LEU A 386 -26.53 4.78 10.83
C LEU A 386 -26.42 5.81 11.97
N ILE A 387 -25.25 6.46 12.10
CA ILE A 387 -25.04 7.54 13.08
C ILE A 387 -25.98 8.72 12.81
N HIS A 388 -26.19 9.06 11.53
CA HIS A 388 -27.12 10.13 11.15
C HIS A 388 -28.55 9.82 11.61
N VAL A 389 -29.03 8.59 11.39
CA VAL A 389 -30.34 8.13 11.88
C VAL A 389 -30.46 8.27 13.40
N ASP A 390 -29.45 7.80 14.16
CA ASP A 390 -29.43 7.93 15.62
C ASP A 390 -29.42 9.39 16.10
N ASN A 391 -28.77 10.30 15.37
CA ASN A 391 -28.74 11.73 15.70
C ASN A 391 -30.07 12.47 15.45
N ARG A 392 -31.01 11.88 14.71
CA ARG A 392 -32.36 12.45 14.55
C ARG A 392 -33.24 12.24 15.77
N PHE A 393 -33.03 11.15 16.51
CA PHE A 393 -33.86 10.81 17.66
C PHE A 393 -33.93 11.93 18.72
N PRO A 394 -32.83 12.57 19.15
CA PRO A 394 -32.89 13.70 20.08
C PRO A 394 -33.71 14.89 19.58
N VAL A 395 -33.75 15.14 18.27
CA VAL A 395 -34.55 16.22 17.67
C VAL A 395 -36.04 15.90 17.80
N VAL A 396 -36.43 14.68 17.43
CA VAL A 396 -37.82 14.20 17.53
C VAL A 396 -38.27 14.14 18.98
N LEU A 397 -37.40 13.69 19.89
CA LEU A 397 -37.67 13.69 21.33
C LEU A 397 -37.97 15.11 21.83
N ARG A 398 -37.15 16.11 21.47
CA ARG A 398 -37.40 17.51 21.84
C ARG A 398 -38.70 18.05 21.25
N GLN A 399 -39.04 17.70 20.01
CA GLN A 399 -40.29 18.10 19.38
C GLN A 399 -41.50 17.53 20.13
N ARG A 400 -41.48 16.24 20.49
CA ARG A 400 -42.55 15.59 21.27
C ARG A 400 -42.68 16.20 22.67
N GLN A 401 -41.56 16.49 23.34
CA GLN A 401 -41.57 17.17 24.64
C GLN A 401 -42.09 18.62 24.56
N ALA A 402 -41.88 19.31 23.43
CA ALA A 402 -42.42 20.65 23.20
C ALA A 402 -43.93 20.60 22.88
N GLU A 403 -44.39 19.59 22.14
CA GLU A 403 -45.81 19.33 21.91
C GLU A 403 -46.55 19.07 23.24
N PHE A 404 -45.99 18.23 24.12
CA PHE A 404 -46.55 17.96 25.44
C PHE A 404 -46.67 19.23 26.29
N ARG A 405 -45.60 20.05 26.34
CA ARG A 405 -45.62 21.34 27.04
C ARG A 405 -46.63 22.32 26.44
N ARG A 406 -46.85 22.29 25.13
CA ARG A 406 -47.85 23.14 24.47
C ARG A 406 -49.27 22.77 24.90
N VAL A 407 -49.58 21.47 24.97
CA VAL A 407 -50.88 20.97 25.43
C VAL A 407 -51.15 21.42 26.87
N ILE A 408 -50.15 21.34 27.74
CA ILE A 408 -50.26 21.78 29.13
C ILE A 408 -50.42 23.31 29.23
N GLY A 409 -49.56 24.08 28.54
CA GLY A 409 -49.62 25.54 28.58
C GLY A 409 -50.91 26.11 27.97
N ALA A 410 -51.56 25.40 27.04
CA ALA A 410 -52.87 25.79 26.53
C ALA A 410 -53.98 25.69 27.61
N PHE A 411 -53.87 24.72 28.53
CA PHE A 411 -54.78 24.62 29.67
C PHE A 411 -54.57 25.76 30.68
N GLU A 412 -53.33 26.14 30.95
CA GLU A 412 -52.98 27.25 31.85
C GLU A 412 -53.43 28.62 31.32
N HIS A 413 -53.55 28.80 30.00
CA HIS A 413 -53.95 30.09 29.42
C HIS A 413 -55.46 30.29 29.37
N ASP A 414 -56.22 29.26 28.99
CA ASP A 414 -57.67 29.38 28.73
C ASP A 414 -58.56 28.79 29.82
N HIS A 415 -58.03 27.97 30.75
CA HIS A 415 -58.74 27.30 31.86
C HIS A 415 -60.09 26.59 31.52
N HIS A 416 -60.42 26.40 30.24
CA HIS A 416 -61.82 26.25 29.81
C HIS A 416 -62.40 24.82 29.87
N SER A 417 -61.60 23.75 29.91
CA SER A 417 -62.12 22.38 30.17
C SER A 417 -61.04 21.36 30.51
N LEU A 418 -61.00 20.90 31.76
CA LEU A 418 -60.14 19.80 32.21
C LEU A 418 -60.33 18.54 31.34
N ASP A 419 -61.57 18.22 30.95
CA ASP A 419 -61.88 17.04 30.15
C ASP A 419 -61.14 17.02 28.80
N ARG A 420 -61.00 18.17 28.14
CA ARG A 420 -60.24 18.29 26.89
C ARG A 420 -58.75 18.02 27.07
N LEU A 421 -58.16 18.52 28.16
CA LEU A 421 -56.77 18.21 28.51
C LEU A 421 -56.60 16.71 28.77
N LEU A 422 -57.53 16.10 29.50
CA LEU A 422 -57.50 14.66 29.77
C LEU A 422 -57.60 13.83 28.48
N ASP A 423 -58.45 14.24 27.53
CA ASP A 423 -58.59 13.62 26.21
C ASP A 423 -57.33 13.76 25.35
N GLU A 424 -56.75 14.97 25.27
CA GLU A 424 -55.52 15.21 24.50
C GLU A 424 -54.34 14.40 25.07
N LEU A 425 -54.19 14.36 26.39
CA LEU A 425 -53.18 13.52 27.07
C LEU A 425 -53.42 12.03 26.81
N ALA A 426 -54.67 11.58 26.75
CA ALA A 426 -55.00 10.19 26.40
C ALA A 426 -54.63 9.86 24.95
N VAL A 427 -54.89 10.75 23.99
CA VAL A 427 -54.47 10.59 22.59
C VAL A 427 -52.94 10.54 22.46
N MET A 428 -52.22 11.35 23.22
CA MET A 428 -50.75 11.31 23.26
C MET A 428 -50.20 10.00 23.83
N GLU A 429 -50.85 9.42 24.85
CA GLU A 429 -50.52 8.09 25.38
C GLU A 429 -50.79 6.98 24.36
N LEU A 430 -51.94 7.00 23.70
CA LEU A 430 -52.35 5.99 22.72
C LEU A 430 -51.49 6.00 21.45
N SER A 431 -51.03 7.17 21.04
CA SER A 431 -50.11 7.32 19.91
C SER A 431 -48.66 6.94 20.26
N CYS A 432 -48.38 6.55 21.51
CA CYS A 432 -47.04 6.30 22.05
C CYS A 432 -46.11 7.53 21.92
N LYS A 433 -46.68 8.74 21.87
CA LYS A 433 -45.92 9.98 22.05
C LYS A 433 -45.49 10.14 23.51
N PHE A 434 -46.27 9.54 24.42
CA PHE A 434 -46.07 9.53 25.85
C PHE A 434 -46.43 8.14 26.45
N ASP A 435 -45.88 7.77 27.61
CA ASP A 435 -46.24 6.50 28.26
C ASP A 435 -47.35 6.69 29.28
N ASN A 436 -47.09 7.20 30.48
CA ASN A 436 -48.12 7.34 31.51
C ASN A 436 -48.18 8.77 32.03
N CYS A 437 -49.32 9.43 31.89
CA CYS A 437 -49.59 10.68 32.60
C CYS A 437 -50.41 10.39 33.89
N PHE A 438 -50.39 11.24 34.89
CA PHE A 438 -51.33 11.16 36.01
C PHE A 438 -51.77 12.57 36.32
N VAL A 439 -53.08 12.80 36.32
CA VAL A 439 -53.68 14.05 36.75
C VAL A 439 -54.39 13.76 38.05
N ILE A 440 -53.95 14.40 39.12
CA ILE A 440 -54.33 14.07 40.49
C ILE A 440 -54.93 15.31 41.13
N SER A 441 -56.15 15.21 41.63
CA SER A 441 -56.81 16.30 42.36
C SER A 441 -56.18 16.54 43.74
N THR A 442 -56.48 17.68 44.35
CA THR A 442 -56.15 17.99 45.76
C THR A 442 -56.67 16.95 46.75
N ALA A 443 -57.74 16.22 46.41
CA ALA A 443 -58.27 15.13 47.21
C ALA A 443 -57.50 13.80 47.05
N GLY A 444 -56.50 13.73 46.15
CA GLY A 444 -55.75 12.52 45.82
C GLY A 444 -56.45 11.61 44.80
N ALA A 445 -57.60 12.01 44.25
CA ALA A 445 -58.26 11.23 43.20
C ALA A 445 -57.52 11.39 41.86
N ILE A 446 -57.19 10.27 41.21
CA ILE A 446 -56.64 10.24 39.85
C ILE A 446 -57.80 10.42 38.87
N LEU A 447 -57.76 11.50 38.09
CA LEU A 447 -58.92 11.99 37.31
C LEU A 447 -59.05 11.37 35.92
N ARG A 448 -58.02 10.67 35.45
CA ARG A 448 -58.03 9.98 34.14
C ARG A 448 -57.87 8.47 34.29
N ARG A 449 -58.40 7.73 33.33
CA ARG A 449 -58.05 6.31 33.14
C ARG A 449 -56.61 6.20 32.64
N PHE A 450 -55.90 5.17 33.07
CA PHE A 450 -54.53 4.90 32.65
C PHE A 450 -54.29 3.39 32.58
N SER A 451 -53.29 2.97 31.80
CA SER A 451 -52.95 1.55 31.67
C SER A 451 -52.05 1.09 32.82
N HIS A 452 -52.49 0.06 33.56
CA HIS A 452 -51.64 -0.62 34.56
C HIS A 452 -50.59 -1.55 33.92
N MET A 453 -50.71 -1.85 32.62
CA MET A 453 -49.66 -2.55 31.88
C MET A 453 -48.39 -1.71 31.82
N GLY A 454 -47.25 -2.35 32.08
CA GLY A 454 -45.94 -1.73 32.00
C GLY A 454 -45.71 -1.04 30.64
N PRO A 455 -45.11 0.16 30.60
CA PRO A 455 -44.82 0.89 29.37
C PRO A 455 -44.06 0.08 28.31
N PHE A 456 -43.26 -0.89 28.77
CA PHE A 456 -42.53 -1.82 27.91
C PHE A 456 -43.44 -2.73 27.07
N TYR A 457 -44.57 -3.17 27.63
CA TYR A 457 -45.46 -4.15 26.99
C TYR A 457 -46.64 -3.51 26.25
N ARG A 458 -46.95 -2.24 26.54
CA ARG A 458 -48.03 -1.52 25.86
C ARG A 458 -47.90 -1.48 24.33
N PRO A 459 -46.71 -1.28 23.74
CA PRO A 459 -46.57 -1.26 22.28
C PRO A 459 -46.91 -2.59 21.60
N PHE A 460 -46.96 -3.70 22.34
CA PHE A 460 -47.41 -4.99 21.78
C PHE A 460 -48.88 -4.98 21.41
N SER A 461 -49.74 -4.20 22.12
CA SER A 461 -51.16 -4.07 21.80
C SER A 461 -51.42 -3.58 20.37
N LEU A 462 -50.45 -2.87 19.78
CA LEU A 462 -50.51 -2.33 18.44
C LEU A 462 -50.10 -3.35 17.36
N LEU A 463 -49.71 -4.57 17.74
CA LEU A 463 -49.30 -5.63 16.83
C LEU A 463 -50.42 -6.67 16.62
N PRO A 464 -50.56 -7.23 15.40
CA PRO A 464 -51.42 -8.39 15.16
C PRO A 464 -51.08 -9.55 16.11
N ARG A 465 -52.08 -10.36 16.48
CA ARG A 465 -51.95 -11.44 17.48
C ARG A 465 -50.80 -12.41 17.20
N GLU A 466 -50.62 -12.84 15.95
CA GLU A 466 -49.50 -13.71 15.57
C GLU A 466 -48.13 -13.04 15.74
N ARG A 467 -48.05 -11.73 15.49
CA ARG A 467 -46.80 -10.98 15.70
C ARG A 467 -46.50 -10.77 17.17
N ARG A 468 -47.53 -10.61 18.02
CA ARG A 468 -47.36 -10.60 19.48
C ARG A 468 -46.83 -11.93 19.98
N ARG A 469 -47.40 -13.04 19.51
CA ARG A 469 -46.94 -14.40 19.82
C ARG A 469 -45.46 -14.58 19.46
N GLN A 470 -45.07 -14.20 18.24
CA GLN A 470 -43.68 -14.26 17.81
C GLN A 470 -42.78 -13.35 18.65
N ALA A 471 -43.12 -12.07 18.81
CA ALA A 471 -42.33 -11.15 19.63
C ALA A 471 -42.18 -11.60 21.09
N LEU A 472 -43.18 -12.32 21.63
CA LEU A 472 -43.10 -12.99 22.93
C LEU A 472 -42.14 -14.17 22.91
N GLN A 473 -42.27 -15.07 21.95
CA GLN A 473 -41.35 -16.19 21.72
C GLN A 473 -39.90 -15.71 21.66
N ASP A 474 -39.70 -14.62 20.95
CA ASP A 474 -38.38 -14.04 20.75
C ASP A 474 -37.85 -13.33 22.01
N SER A 475 -38.72 -12.67 22.77
CA SER A 475 -38.37 -12.11 24.08
C SER A 475 -37.89 -13.22 25.03
N LEU A 476 -38.52 -14.39 24.99
CA LEU A 476 -38.09 -15.57 25.75
C LEU A 476 -36.72 -16.08 25.26
N GLU A 477 -36.45 -16.05 23.95
CA GLU A 477 -35.15 -16.43 23.37
C GLU A 477 -34.00 -15.51 23.81
N VAL A 478 -34.25 -14.21 24.03
CA VAL A 478 -33.27 -13.27 24.61
C VAL A 478 -33.32 -13.19 26.16
N GLY A 479 -34.05 -14.09 26.81
CA GLY A 479 -34.04 -14.25 28.27
C GLY A 479 -34.85 -13.19 29.04
N ARG A 480 -35.86 -12.57 28.42
CA ARG A 480 -36.78 -11.60 29.03
C ARG A 480 -38.18 -12.21 29.15
N PHE A 481 -38.67 -12.29 30.39
CA PHE A 481 -39.94 -12.94 30.71
C PHE A 481 -40.98 -11.90 31.10
N PRO A 482 -42.07 -11.74 30.32
CA PRO A 482 -43.27 -11.07 30.81
C PRO A 482 -43.80 -11.78 32.05
N LEU A 483 -44.45 -11.04 32.95
CA LEU A 483 -45.19 -11.67 34.03
C LEU A 483 -46.36 -12.49 33.46
N PRO A 484 -46.83 -13.57 34.13
CA PRO A 484 -47.92 -14.41 33.63
C PRO A 484 -49.17 -13.61 33.26
N TYR A 485 -49.54 -12.63 34.10
CA TYR A 485 -50.66 -11.73 33.83
C TYR A 485 -50.41 -10.77 32.65
N GLU A 486 -49.17 -10.30 32.44
CA GLU A 486 -48.84 -9.42 31.30
C GLU A 486 -48.97 -10.20 29.99
N THR A 487 -48.50 -11.46 30.01
CA THR A 487 -48.65 -12.40 28.89
C THR A 487 -50.12 -12.61 28.52
N GLU A 488 -50.96 -12.88 29.53
CA GLU A 488 -52.38 -13.13 29.32
C GLU A 488 -53.08 -11.94 28.67
N VAL A 489 -52.82 -10.72 29.17
CA VAL A 489 -53.39 -9.49 28.61
C VAL A 489 -52.86 -9.22 27.21
N MET A 490 -51.54 -9.35 27.01
CA MET A 490 -50.90 -9.18 25.71
C MET A 490 -51.48 -10.12 24.65
N MET A 491 -51.91 -11.34 25.02
CA MET A 491 -52.47 -12.29 24.06
C MET A 491 -53.99 -12.17 23.86
N ARG A 492 -54.71 -11.50 24.77
CA ARG A 492 -56.17 -11.32 24.73
C ARG A 492 -56.65 -10.01 24.08
N ILE A 493 -55.87 -8.93 24.14
CA ILE A 493 -56.24 -7.62 23.58
C ILE A 493 -56.50 -7.70 22.04
N SER A 494 -57.53 -7.04 21.49
CA SER A 494 -57.73 -6.85 20.03
C SER A 494 -56.97 -5.62 19.53
N THR A 495 -56.74 -5.53 18.21
CA THR A 495 -56.14 -4.35 17.56
C THR A 495 -57.13 -3.20 17.29
N ASP A 496 -58.40 -3.36 17.67
CA ASP A 496 -59.47 -2.38 17.43
C ASP A 496 -59.53 -1.29 18.53
N ALA A 497 -60.07 -0.10 18.19
CA ALA A 497 -60.18 1.03 19.10
C ALA A 497 -60.97 0.74 20.39
N ALA A 498 -61.88 -0.24 20.37
CA ALA A 498 -62.65 -0.69 21.53
C ALA A 498 -61.78 -1.35 22.63
N CYS A 499 -60.61 -1.89 22.28
CA CYS A 499 -59.73 -2.57 23.25
C CYS A 499 -58.84 -1.64 24.09
N ILE A 500 -58.87 -0.34 23.84
CA ILE A 500 -58.23 0.65 24.70
C ILE A 500 -58.87 0.64 26.10
N GLU A 501 -60.19 0.44 26.16
CA GLU A 501 -60.89 0.26 27.44
C GLU A 501 -60.45 -1.01 28.17
N ASP A 502 -60.14 -2.10 27.46
CA ASP A 502 -59.59 -3.33 28.04
C ASP A 502 -58.18 -3.13 28.60
N LEU A 503 -57.35 -2.32 27.93
CA LEU A 503 -56.00 -1.97 28.40
C LEU A 503 -56.05 -1.08 29.65
N TRP A 504 -56.99 -0.13 29.72
CA TRP A 504 -57.18 0.79 30.85
C TRP A 504 -57.96 0.17 32.03
N SER A 505 -58.80 -0.83 31.78
CA SER A 505 -59.58 -1.52 32.82
C SER A 505 -58.80 -2.63 33.53
N PHE A 506 -57.69 -3.09 32.96
CA PHE A 506 -56.83 -4.11 33.55
C PHE A 506 -56.19 -3.66 34.87
N ARG A 507 -56.35 -4.42 35.97
CA ARG A 507 -55.73 -4.15 37.27
C ARG A 507 -54.84 -5.31 37.74
N VAL A 508 -53.71 -4.98 38.36
CA VAL A 508 -52.86 -5.94 39.09
C VAL A 508 -53.05 -5.68 40.58
N ASN A 509 -53.10 -6.72 41.43
CA ASN A 509 -53.26 -6.56 42.88
C ASN A 509 -52.14 -5.70 43.54
N SER A 510 -50.93 -5.65 42.95
CA SER A 510 -49.83 -4.77 43.38
C SER A 510 -49.91 -3.34 42.82
N ALA A 511 -50.80 -3.08 41.85
CA ALA A 511 -50.99 -1.76 41.25
C ALA A 511 -51.89 -0.86 42.11
N ASP A 512 -52.65 -1.42 43.05
CA ASP A 512 -53.33 -0.65 44.10
C ASP A 512 -52.33 0.14 44.96
N ASP A 513 -51.12 -0.40 45.18
CA ASP A 513 -50.08 0.29 45.94
C ASP A 513 -49.46 1.44 45.15
N LEU A 514 -49.17 1.26 43.86
CA LEU A 514 -48.67 2.35 42.99
C LEU A 514 -49.71 3.47 42.86
N THR A 515 -50.99 3.12 42.72
CA THR A 515 -52.10 4.08 42.63
C THR A 515 -52.19 4.92 43.91
N LYS A 516 -52.08 4.29 45.09
CA LYS A 516 -52.04 4.99 46.38
C LYS A 516 -50.78 5.86 46.52
N ILE A 517 -49.63 5.38 46.06
CA ILE A 517 -48.37 6.12 46.09
C ILE A 517 -48.48 7.39 45.23
N MET A 518 -48.95 7.26 43.99
CA MET A 518 -49.09 8.41 43.09
C MET A 518 -50.14 9.39 43.60
N ALA A 519 -51.29 8.90 44.08
CA ALA A 519 -52.34 9.73 44.70
C ALA A 519 -51.81 10.59 45.86
N ASN A 520 -51.07 9.96 46.79
CA ASN A 520 -50.49 10.66 47.94
C ASN A 520 -49.38 11.63 47.52
N LEU A 521 -48.51 11.22 46.59
CA LEU A 521 -47.44 12.09 46.07
C LEU A 521 -48.02 13.34 45.39
N GLY A 522 -49.08 13.19 44.59
CA GLY A 522 -49.79 14.28 43.93
C GLY A 522 -50.42 15.26 44.90
N LYS A 523 -51.10 14.76 45.93
CA LYS A 523 -51.66 15.59 46.99
C LYS A 523 -50.57 16.39 47.71
N SER A 524 -49.47 15.73 48.09
CA SER A 524 -48.34 16.39 48.77
C SER A 524 -47.65 17.44 47.89
N LEU A 525 -47.53 17.20 46.58
CA LEU A 525 -46.94 18.16 45.64
C LEU A 525 -47.80 19.42 45.50
N VAL A 526 -49.11 19.28 45.30
CA VAL A 526 -50.02 20.43 45.15
C VAL A 526 -50.07 21.27 46.43
N ASN A 527 -50.16 20.61 47.59
CA ASN A 527 -50.15 21.30 48.88
C ASN A 527 -48.86 22.09 49.09
N ARG A 528 -47.71 21.48 48.79
CA ARG A 528 -46.42 22.12 48.97
C ARG A 528 -46.12 23.18 47.92
N TYR A 529 -46.65 23.06 46.71
CA TYR A 529 -46.60 24.12 45.71
C TYR A 529 -47.39 25.36 46.16
N ASN A 530 -48.62 25.17 46.63
CA ASN A 530 -49.44 26.27 47.15
C ASN A 530 -48.76 26.98 48.34
N GLN A 531 -48.14 26.21 49.25
CA GLN A 531 -47.46 26.76 50.43
C GLN A 531 -46.07 27.36 50.12
N ASP A 532 -45.17 26.59 49.50
CA ASP A 532 -43.75 26.96 49.33
C ASP A 532 -43.51 27.85 48.09
N VAL A 533 -44.35 27.77 47.06
CA VAL A 533 -44.18 28.52 45.79
C VAL A 533 -45.14 29.71 45.69
N LEU A 534 -46.43 29.51 45.95
CA LEU A 534 -47.44 30.58 45.87
C LEU A 534 -47.64 31.35 47.19
N GLY A 535 -47.17 30.82 48.33
CA GLY A 535 -47.35 31.44 49.65
C GLY A 535 -48.81 31.43 50.14
N LEU A 536 -49.66 30.59 49.55
CA LEU A 536 -51.08 30.47 49.84
C LEU A 536 -51.35 29.38 50.90
N PRO A 537 -52.37 29.54 51.75
CA PRO A 537 -52.79 28.48 52.67
C PRO A 537 -53.24 27.25 51.88
N PRO A 538 -53.04 26.03 52.41
CA PRO A 538 -53.39 24.83 51.68
C PRO A 538 -54.90 24.76 51.43
N PRO A 539 -55.33 24.17 50.30
CA PRO A 539 -56.74 24.13 49.91
C PRO A 539 -57.61 23.44 50.98
N PRO A 540 -58.87 23.88 51.17
CA PRO A 540 -59.73 23.38 52.24
C PRO A 540 -59.95 21.86 52.13
N GLY A 541 -59.55 21.13 53.18
CA GLY A 541 -59.61 19.65 53.24
C GLY A 541 -58.26 18.93 53.26
N SER A 542 -57.13 19.63 53.22
CA SER A 542 -55.80 19.04 53.38
C SER A 542 -55.49 18.71 54.86
N GLN A 543 -55.67 17.46 55.27
CA GLN A 543 -55.16 16.99 56.58
C GLN A 543 -53.62 16.99 56.64
N GLU A 544 -53.10 17.14 57.87
CA GLU A 544 -51.69 17.20 58.28
C GLU A 544 -50.80 16.07 57.72
N GLU A 545 -49.51 16.38 57.60
CA GLU A 545 -48.44 15.57 57.03
C GLU A 545 -48.44 14.11 57.51
N ASP A 546 -48.70 13.18 56.59
CA ASP A 546 -48.62 11.76 56.89
C ASP A 546 -47.42 11.15 56.17
N THR A 547 -46.31 10.96 56.89
CA THR A 547 -45.27 9.90 56.79
C THR A 547 -44.66 9.51 55.41
N ALA A 548 -45.12 10.11 54.30
CA ALA A 548 -44.88 9.68 52.93
C ALA A 548 -43.70 10.38 52.25
N SER A 549 -43.16 11.43 52.85
CA SER A 549 -41.87 12.01 52.45
C SER A 549 -40.70 11.17 52.96
N LEU A 550 -40.85 10.52 54.12
CA LEU A 550 -39.79 9.75 54.81
C LEU A 550 -39.67 8.29 54.34
N LEU A 551 -40.78 7.64 53.96
CA LEU A 551 -40.79 6.21 53.57
C LEU A 551 -40.31 5.95 52.13
N TYR A 552 -40.37 6.94 51.23
CA TYR A 552 -40.37 6.69 49.79
C TYR A 552 -39.08 7.14 49.06
N GLY A 553 -38.10 7.70 49.78
CA GLY A 553 -36.78 8.03 49.25
C GLY A 553 -36.00 6.82 48.70
N GLY A 554 -36.41 5.59 49.05
CA GLY A 554 -35.82 4.35 48.54
C GLY A 554 -36.28 3.91 47.15
N LEU A 555 -37.43 4.38 46.65
CA LEU A 555 -37.98 3.96 45.34
C LEU A 555 -37.31 4.68 44.15
N PHE A 556 -36.70 5.84 44.38
CA PHE A 556 -36.15 6.69 43.31
C PHE A 556 -34.62 6.82 43.34
N GLU A 557 -33.91 5.98 44.10
CA GLU A 557 -32.43 6.00 44.25
C GLU A 557 -31.84 7.42 44.36
N THR A 558 -32.50 8.33 45.09
CA THR A 558 -31.96 9.68 45.30
C THR A 558 -31.00 9.64 46.47
N ALA A 559 -29.70 9.69 46.17
CA ALA A 559 -28.66 9.93 47.15
C ALA A 559 -28.89 11.29 47.84
N GLY A 560 -29.46 11.26 49.06
CA GLY A 560 -29.49 12.36 50.02
C GLY A 560 -30.19 13.65 49.55
N GLY A 561 -31.50 13.75 49.76
CA GLY A 561 -32.25 15.00 49.63
C GLY A 561 -33.76 14.83 49.84
N ASP A 562 -34.45 15.91 50.23
CA ASP A 562 -35.92 15.99 50.30
C ASP A 562 -36.48 15.82 48.88
N LEU A 563 -37.03 14.64 48.58
CA LEU A 563 -37.59 14.26 47.28
C LEU A 563 -38.52 15.35 46.74
N MET A 564 -39.35 15.94 47.60
CA MET A 564 -40.35 16.91 47.21
C MET A 564 -39.73 18.26 46.83
N LYS A 565 -38.68 18.72 47.51
CA LYS A 565 -37.91 19.91 47.06
C LYS A 565 -37.33 19.71 45.67
N ARG A 566 -36.84 18.50 45.38
CA ARG A 566 -36.34 18.17 44.04
C ARG A 566 -37.46 18.20 43.01
N MET A 567 -38.65 17.67 43.33
CA MET A 567 -39.81 17.71 42.44
C MET A 567 -40.29 19.14 42.16
N LEU A 568 -40.38 19.99 43.18
CA LEU A 568 -40.70 21.41 43.03
C LEU A 568 -39.66 22.16 42.18
N SER A 569 -38.37 21.81 42.30
CA SER A 569 -37.32 22.40 41.46
C SER A 569 -37.35 21.95 39.99
N MET A 570 -38.14 20.91 39.66
CA MET A 570 -38.26 20.32 38.32
C MET A 570 -39.60 20.63 37.64
N LEU A 571 -40.44 21.51 38.23
CA LEU A 571 -41.74 21.87 37.66
C LEU A 571 -41.61 22.39 36.22
N GLY A 572 -42.51 21.95 35.34
CA GLY A 572 -42.50 22.31 33.93
C GLY A 572 -41.34 21.72 33.10
N GLN A 573 -40.51 20.84 33.68
CA GLN A 573 -39.31 20.31 33.03
C GLN A 573 -39.28 18.77 33.00
N PHE A 574 -38.74 18.25 31.89
CA PHE A 574 -38.42 16.83 31.76
C PHE A 574 -37.10 16.53 32.47
N SER A 575 -37.14 15.58 33.40
CA SER A 575 -35.96 15.14 34.16
C SER A 575 -35.72 13.64 33.96
N ALA A 576 -34.46 13.26 33.79
CA ALA A 576 -34.08 11.86 33.70
C ALA A 576 -34.10 11.21 35.09
N ALA A 577 -34.81 10.10 35.20
CA ALA A 577 -34.85 9.22 36.34
C ALA A 577 -34.12 7.92 36.00
N GLY A 578 -32.90 7.76 36.52
CA GLY A 578 -32.01 6.64 36.21
C GLY A 578 -31.09 6.88 35.01
N SER A 579 -30.09 6.01 34.86
CA SER A 579 -29.11 6.05 33.77
C SER A 579 -29.00 4.68 33.10
N GLY A 580 -28.91 4.63 31.76
CA GLY A 580 -28.68 3.40 30.99
C GLY A 580 -29.89 2.85 30.24
N LYS A 581 -29.83 1.55 29.90
CA LYS A 581 -30.92 0.78 29.27
C LYS A 581 -32.14 0.80 30.22
N ASN A 582 -33.31 1.23 29.74
CA ASN A 582 -34.52 1.56 30.54
C ASN A 582 -34.53 2.94 31.23
N GLY A 583 -33.86 3.93 30.65
CA GLY A 583 -34.00 5.32 31.08
C GLY A 583 -35.48 5.75 31.12
N LEU A 584 -35.88 6.30 32.27
CA LEU A 584 -37.20 6.90 32.47
C LEU A 584 -37.04 8.42 32.43
N GLN A 585 -37.92 9.12 31.76
CA GLN A 585 -38.07 10.56 31.88
C GLN A 585 -39.35 10.87 32.62
N MET A 586 -39.25 11.72 33.63
CA MET A 586 -40.38 12.18 34.41
C MET A 586 -40.61 13.66 34.11
N TYR A 587 -41.87 14.04 33.99
CA TYR A 587 -42.35 15.41 33.91
C TYR A 587 -43.25 15.63 35.11
N VAL A 588 -43.06 16.73 35.81
CA VAL A 588 -43.85 17.05 37.01
C VAL A 588 -44.34 18.47 36.85
N ASP A 589 -45.62 18.70 37.14
CA ASP A 589 -46.21 20.02 37.12
C ASP A 589 -47.33 20.17 38.14
N VAL A 590 -47.73 21.42 38.41
CA VAL A 590 -48.94 21.74 39.16
C VAL A 590 -49.78 22.68 38.31
N LEU A 591 -50.97 22.22 37.95
CA LEU A 591 -51.91 22.98 37.14
C LEU A 591 -52.77 23.86 38.04
N GLU A 592 -52.80 25.15 37.73
CA GLU A 592 -53.62 26.13 38.43
C GLU A 592 -55.10 26.02 38.02
N GLY A 593 -55.98 26.08 39.01
CA GLY A 593 -57.42 26.23 38.76
C GLY A 593 -57.79 27.67 38.42
N PRO A 594 -59.06 27.94 38.08
CA PRO A 594 -59.56 29.28 37.77
C PRO A 594 -59.30 30.31 38.88
N ASP A 595 -59.15 29.84 40.12
CA ASP A 595 -58.93 30.65 41.32
C ASP A 595 -57.45 31.00 41.56
N GLY A 596 -56.53 30.59 40.66
CA GLY A 596 -55.08 30.83 40.78
C GLY A 596 -54.37 29.95 41.83
N HIS A 597 -55.09 29.04 42.48
CA HIS A 597 -54.51 28.01 43.33
C HIS A 597 -54.10 26.80 42.48
N GLY A 598 -53.00 26.13 42.85
CA GLY A 598 -52.68 24.80 42.35
C GLY A 598 -53.82 23.84 42.68
N ALA A 599 -54.50 23.35 41.64
CA ALA A 599 -55.71 22.51 41.74
C ALA A 599 -55.43 21.05 41.38
N TYR A 600 -54.45 20.80 40.50
CA TYR A 600 -54.13 19.46 40.04
C TYR A 600 -52.62 19.22 39.99
N GLY A 601 -52.17 18.07 40.50
CA GLY A 601 -50.81 17.58 40.33
C GLY A 601 -50.70 16.78 39.05
N LEU A 602 -49.74 17.13 38.19
CA LEU A 602 -49.49 16.47 36.92
C LEU A 602 -48.18 15.67 36.99
N TYR A 603 -48.25 14.39 36.66
CA TYR A 603 -47.09 13.50 36.62
C TYR A 603 -47.03 12.80 35.27
N GLY A 604 -46.12 13.23 34.43
CA GLY A 604 -45.77 12.55 33.22
C GLY A 604 -44.63 11.55 33.44
N VAL A 605 -44.76 10.34 32.91
CA VAL A 605 -43.74 9.32 32.87
C VAL A 605 -43.57 8.85 31.43
N GLN A 606 -42.33 8.87 30.94
CA GLN A 606 -41.95 8.53 29.59
C GLN A 606 -40.76 7.55 29.60
N HIS A 607 -41.03 6.31 29.23
CA HIS A 607 -40.07 5.24 29.06
C HIS A 607 -39.42 5.33 27.66
N MET A 608 -38.08 5.45 27.63
CA MET A 608 -37.38 5.72 26.36
C MET A 608 -37.59 4.66 25.28
N MET A 609 -37.76 3.39 25.65
CA MET A 609 -38.00 2.34 24.67
C MET A 609 -39.29 2.51 23.87
N GLY A 610 -40.39 2.96 24.49
CA GLY A 610 -41.68 3.17 23.79
C GLY A 610 -41.57 4.32 22.79
N VAL A 611 -40.88 5.38 23.17
CA VAL A 611 -40.65 6.58 22.36
C VAL A 611 -39.73 6.28 21.18
N GLU A 612 -38.64 5.54 21.42
CA GLU A 612 -37.73 5.03 20.40
C GLU A 612 -38.46 4.12 19.41
N MET A 613 -39.32 3.23 19.90
CA MET A 613 -40.14 2.35 19.05
C MET A 613 -41.08 3.14 18.15
N ALA A 614 -41.76 4.15 18.70
CA ALA A 614 -42.62 5.03 17.92
C ALA A 614 -41.82 5.82 16.87
N PHE A 615 -40.63 6.33 17.22
CA PHE A 615 -39.74 6.98 16.26
C PHE A 615 -39.32 6.04 15.13
N LEU A 616 -38.89 4.82 15.44
CA LEU A 616 -38.50 3.83 14.43
C LEU A 616 -39.69 3.44 13.56
N ARG A 617 -40.87 3.23 14.14
CA ARG A 617 -42.10 2.98 13.36
C ARG A 617 -42.39 4.11 12.38
N ASP A 618 -42.35 5.36 12.83
CA ASP A 618 -42.57 6.53 11.97
C ASP A 618 -41.48 6.64 10.89
N LEU A 619 -40.22 6.36 11.24
CA LEU A 619 -39.07 6.37 10.33
C LEU A 619 -39.20 5.32 9.22
N PHE A 620 -39.64 4.10 9.55
CA PHE A 620 -39.81 3.01 8.59
C PHE A 620 -41.15 3.06 7.84
N ALA A 621 -42.19 3.71 8.41
CA ALA A 621 -43.51 3.85 7.78
C ALA A 621 -43.60 5.04 6.82
N ASN A 622 -43.05 6.20 7.18
CA ASN A 622 -43.19 7.46 6.41
C ASN A 622 -41.96 7.77 5.53
N GLY A 623 -41.05 6.81 5.36
CA GLY A 623 -39.95 6.86 4.39
C GLY A 623 -38.97 8.05 4.41
N PRO A 624 -38.57 8.70 5.53
CA PRO A 624 -37.59 9.80 5.45
C PRO A 624 -36.20 9.34 4.95
N LEU A 625 -35.89 8.04 5.02
CA LEU A 625 -34.68 7.46 4.44
C LEU A 625 -34.68 7.51 2.89
N GLN A 626 -35.84 7.61 2.24
CA GLN A 626 -35.98 7.70 0.78
C GLN A 626 -35.89 9.14 0.23
N ALA A 627 -36.29 10.15 1.01
CA ALA A 627 -36.36 11.54 0.55
C ALA A 627 -35.04 12.32 0.62
N GLU A 628 -34.10 11.93 1.49
CA GLU A 628 -32.87 12.69 1.79
C GLU A 628 -31.62 12.16 1.03
N GLY A 629 -31.79 11.42 -0.07
CA GLY A 629 -30.68 10.87 -0.85
C GLY A 629 -29.88 9.74 -0.16
N MET A 630 -30.28 9.33 1.05
CA MET A 630 -29.70 8.19 1.79
C MET A 630 -30.23 6.84 1.29
N ALA A 631 -31.38 6.82 0.59
CA ALA A 631 -31.77 5.69 -0.24
C ALA A 631 -31.17 5.84 -1.64
N GLY A 632 -29.89 5.51 -1.77
CA GLY A 632 -29.55 4.75 -2.97
C GLY A 632 -30.41 3.48 -2.95
N ALA A 633 -30.95 3.04 -4.08
CA ALA A 633 -31.81 1.85 -4.23
C ALA A 633 -31.17 0.51 -3.76
N ARG A 634 -30.04 0.56 -3.04
CA ARG A 634 -29.15 -0.53 -2.67
C ARG A 634 -28.99 -0.73 -1.16
N ILE A 635 -29.27 0.27 -0.32
CA ILE A 635 -29.07 0.15 1.14
C ILE A 635 -30.41 -0.21 1.82
N ARG A 636 -30.43 -1.34 2.53
CA ARG A 636 -31.55 -1.76 3.39
C ARG A 636 -31.20 -1.53 4.84
N PHE A 637 -32.03 -0.74 5.52
CA PHE A 637 -31.88 -0.46 6.94
C PHE A 637 -32.71 -1.43 7.77
N TYR A 638 -32.19 -1.80 8.94
CA TYR A 638 -32.94 -2.55 9.95
C TYR A 638 -32.69 -1.91 11.32
N ALA A 639 -33.65 -2.04 12.22
CA ALA A 639 -33.46 -1.75 13.63
C ALA A 639 -33.93 -2.95 14.44
N GLN A 640 -33.22 -3.31 15.50
CA GLN A 640 -33.63 -4.41 16.38
C GLN A 640 -33.41 -4.03 17.84
N SER A 641 -34.40 -4.30 18.68
CA SER A 641 -34.32 -4.00 20.10
C SER A 641 -33.26 -4.86 20.79
N SER A 642 -32.54 -4.26 21.74
CA SER A 642 -31.60 -4.95 22.62
C SER A 642 -32.28 -5.67 23.79
N GLN A 643 -33.60 -5.49 23.96
CA GLN A 643 -34.35 -5.99 25.11
C GLN A 643 -35.58 -6.82 24.76
N ALA A 644 -36.03 -6.79 23.51
CA ALA A 644 -37.24 -7.45 23.06
C ALA A 644 -37.09 -7.96 21.63
N GLY A 645 -38.01 -8.83 21.20
CA GLY A 645 -38.06 -9.32 19.83
C GLY A 645 -38.44 -8.28 18.76
N PHE A 646 -38.53 -6.99 19.09
CA PHE A 646 -38.91 -5.95 18.13
C PHE A 646 -37.83 -5.76 17.07
N ALA A 647 -38.23 -5.88 15.80
CA ALA A 647 -37.41 -5.56 14.65
C ALA A 647 -38.18 -4.66 13.68
N PHE A 648 -37.45 -3.78 13.02
CA PHE A 648 -37.93 -2.90 11.97
C PHE A 648 -37.08 -3.13 10.71
N PRO A 649 -37.68 -3.25 9.52
CA PRO A 649 -39.12 -3.32 9.25
C PRO A 649 -39.81 -4.49 9.96
N ALA A 650 -41.08 -4.32 10.32
CA ALA A 650 -41.77 -5.27 11.17
C ALA A 650 -41.95 -6.63 10.48
N GLY A 651 -41.40 -7.70 11.08
CA GLY A 651 -41.43 -9.07 10.55
C GLY A 651 -40.12 -9.50 9.85
N GLU A 652 -39.20 -8.56 9.61
CA GLU A 652 -37.88 -8.88 9.06
C GLU A 652 -36.83 -8.85 10.17
N ARG A 653 -36.14 -9.97 10.37
CA ARG A 653 -35.03 -10.05 11.31
C ARG A 653 -33.72 -10.20 10.58
N PRO A 654 -32.72 -9.38 10.90
CA PRO A 654 -31.37 -9.64 10.44
C PRO A 654 -30.90 -10.98 11.05
N PRO A 655 -30.59 -12.01 10.23
CA PRO A 655 -30.06 -13.30 10.74
C PRO A 655 -28.70 -13.15 11.45
N LEU A 656 -28.11 -11.96 11.43
CA LEU A 656 -26.80 -11.64 11.97
C LEU A 656 -26.82 -11.26 13.45
N LEU A 657 -27.99 -10.96 14.05
CA LEU A 657 -28.08 -10.50 15.44
C LEU A 657 -27.66 -11.57 16.45
N ALA A 658 -28.02 -12.84 16.24
CA ALA A 658 -27.59 -13.92 17.13
C ALA A 658 -26.05 -14.03 17.23
N SER A 659 -25.34 -13.62 16.16
CA SER A 659 -23.87 -13.67 16.10
C SER A 659 -23.18 -12.38 16.54
N TRP A 660 -23.84 -11.22 16.41
CA TRP A 660 -23.25 -9.89 16.63
C TRP A 660 -23.86 -9.13 17.81
N GLY A 661 -25.08 -9.44 18.26
CA GLY A 661 -25.82 -8.73 19.30
C GLY A 661 -25.06 -8.67 20.63
N ASN A 662 -24.55 -9.81 21.10
CA ASN A 662 -23.69 -9.88 22.30
C ASN A 662 -22.33 -9.18 22.11
N ARG A 663 -22.00 -8.70 20.91
CA ARG A 663 -20.72 -8.04 20.57
C ARG A 663 -20.91 -6.58 20.18
N LEU A 664 -22.14 -6.07 20.20
CA LEU A 664 -22.56 -4.70 19.87
C LEU A 664 -22.84 -3.87 21.14
N GLU A 665 -22.31 -4.27 22.30
CA GLU A 665 -22.48 -3.49 23.54
C GLU A 665 -21.38 -2.43 23.69
N PRO A 666 -21.69 -1.26 24.29
CA PRO A 666 -20.73 -0.18 24.47
C PRO A 666 -19.53 -0.69 25.25
N PRO A 667 -18.31 -0.48 24.76
CA PRO A 667 -17.93 0.69 23.96
C PRO A 667 -17.88 0.50 22.43
N ARG A 668 -18.22 -0.68 21.89
CA ARG A 668 -18.24 -0.89 20.44
C ARG A 668 -19.50 -0.32 19.83
N LEU A 669 -19.41 0.92 19.36
CA LEU A 669 -20.55 1.61 18.73
C LEU A 669 -20.78 1.18 17.28
N LEU A 670 -19.76 0.87 16.49
CA LEU A 670 -19.92 0.56 15.07
C LEU A 670 -19.11 -0.68 14.67
N ARG A 671 -19.74 -1.62 13.97
CA ARG A 671 -19.10 -2.83 13.44
C ARG A 671 -19.53 -3.05 11.99
N GLY A 672 -18.56 -3.28 11.10
CA GLY A 672 -18.82 -3.55 9.69
C GLY A 672 -18.11 -4.81 9.22
N GLY A 673 -18.65 -5.49 8.21
CA GLY A 673 -17.99 -6.59 7.54
C GLY A 673 -18.75 -7.12 6.32
N VAL A 674 -18.07 -7.95 5.54
CA VAL A 674 -18.69 -8.72 4.45
C VAL A 674 -19.24 -10.02 5.04
N THR A 675 -20.48 -10.35 4.72
CA THR A 675 -21.12 -11.61 5.13
C THR A 675 -22.00 -12.14 4.01
N THR A 676 -22.55 -13.34 4.20
CA THR A 676 -23.46 -13.97 3.24
C THR A 676 -24.85 -14.00 3.86
N LEU A 677 -25.83 -13.41 3.19
CA LEU A 677 -27.22 -13.33 3.64
C LEU A 677 -28.11 -13.87 2.52
N ALA A 678 -28.91 -14.89 2.83
CA ALA A 678 -29.74 -15.61 1.85
C ALA A 678 -28.96 -16.12 0.60
N GLY A 679 -27.69 -16.49 0.77
CA GLY A 679 -26.82 -16.97 -0.32
C GLY A 679 -26.07 -15.88 -1.09
N GLU A 680 -26.38 -14.60 -0.86
CA GLU A 680 -25.71 -13.47 -1.51
C GLU A 680 -24.65 -12.84 -0.61
N ARG A 681 -23.50 -12.45 -1.18
CA ARG A 681 -22.51 -11.64 -0.46
C ARG A 681 -23.02 -10.22 -0.28
N VAL A 682 -23.02 -9.74 0.95
CA VAL A 682 -23.50 -8.42 1.34
C VAL A 682 -22.49 -7.72 2.26
N LEU A 683 -22.42 -6.40 2.14
CA LEU A 683 -21.78 -5.51 3.12
C LEU A 683 -22.78 -5.21 4.22
N VAL A 684 -22.36 -5.39 5.48
CA VAL A 684 -23.22 -5.11 6.63
C VAL A 684 -22.48 -4.22 7.60
N ALA A 685 -23.09 -3.09 7.94
CA ALA A 685 -22.72 -2.25 9.07
C ALA A 685 -23.78 -2.39 10.17
N ALA A 686 -23.34 -2.43 11.41
CA ALA A 686 -24.15 -2.53 12.60
C ALA A 686 -23.71 -1.45 13.59
N PHE A 687 -24.65 -0.69 14.11
CA PHE A 687 -24.42 0.44 14.99
C PHE A 687 -25.20 0.26 16.29
N ALA A 688 -24.48 0.26 17.41
CA ALA A 688 -25.03 0.40 18.74
C ALA A 688 -25.34 1.88 18.98
N CYS A 689 -26.63 2.19 19.03
CA CYS A 689 -27.10 3.55 19.14
C CYS A 689 -26.59 4.22 20.41
N ARG A 690 -26.22 5.49 20.29
CA ARG A 690 -25.87 6.34 21.42
C ARG A 690 -27.11 7.02 22.00
N ASN A 691 -28.01 7.49 21.13
CA ASN A 691 -29.20 8.21 21.54
C ASN A 691 -30.41 7.28 21.75
N MET A 692 -30.53 6.20 20.95
CA MET A 692 -31.57 5.17 21.09
C MET A 692 -31.04 3.92 21.82
N ALA A 693 -30.79 4.01 23.12
CA ALA A 693 -30.06 3.00 23.89
C ALA A 693 -30.71 1.59 23.88
N ASN A 694 -31.99 1.46 23.50
CA ASN A 694 -32.69 0.18 23.47
C ASN A 694 -32.71 -0.48 22.08
N TYR A 695 -32.06 0.09 21.06
CA TYR A 695 -32.04 -0.45 19.70
C TYR A 695 -30.63 -0.49 19.08
N PHE A 696 -30.40 -1.49 18.24
CA PHE A 696 -29.28 -1.60 17.32
C PHE A 696 -29.76 -1.28 15.90
N LEU A 697 -29.01 -0.46 15.17
CA LEU A 697 -29.30 -0.19 13.75
C LEU A 697 -28.37 -1.01 12.86
N PHE A 698 -28.87 -1.47 11.73
CA PHE A 698 -28.11 -2.20 10.73
C PHE A 698 -28.34 -1.57 9.36
N ALA A 699 -27.29 -1.50 8.55
CA ALA A 699 -27.36 -1.15 7.15
C ALA A 699 -26.75 -2.31 6.34
N VAL A 700 -27.49 -2.80 5.36
CA VAL A 700 -27.11 -3.93 4.50
C VAL A 700 -27.11 -3.45 3.05
N GLU A 701 -26.02 -3.70 2.33
CA GLU A 701 -25.88 -3.37 0.92
C GLU A 701 -25.36 -4.58 0.14
N PRO A 702 -25.87 -4.90 -1.07
CA PRO A 702 -25.32 -5.95 -1.92
C PRO A 702 -23.84 -5.72 -2.22
N TYR A 703 -23.02 -6.80 -2.20
CA TYR A 703 -21.58 -6.70 -2.52
C TYR A 703 -21.34 -6.59 -4.04
N ALA A 704 -22.29 -6.99 -4.89
CA ALA A 704 -22.13 -7.05 -6.34
C ALA A 704 -21.62 -5.74 -6.98
N PRO A 705 -22.18 -4.55 -6.66
CA PRO A 705 -21.69 -3.31 -7.26
C PRO A 705 -20.25 -2.95 -6.85
N LEU A 706 -19.85 -3.30 -5.63
CA LEU A 706 -18.46 -3.14 -5.19
C LEU A 706 -17.55 -4.13 -5.93
N ALA A 707 -18.00 -5.37 -6.10
CA ALA A 707 -17.28 -6.38 -6.87
C ALA A 707 -17.09 -5.95 -8.33
N ASP A 708 -18.11 -5.38 -8.97
CA ASP A 708 -18.02 -4.86 -10.35
C ASP A 708 -17.03 -3.70 -10.45
N ARG A 709 -17.04 -2.79 -9.47
CA ARG A 709 -16.07 -1.68 -9.42
C ARG A 709 -14.64 -2.18 -9.23
N VAL A 710 -14.44 -3.15 -8.34
CA VAL A 710 -13.14 -3.80 -8.14
C VAL A 710 -12.70 -4.53 -9.40
N ALA A 711 -13.59 -5.25 -10.08
CA ALA A 711 -13.32 -5.92 -11.35
C ALA A 711 -12.96 -4.92 -12.45
N GLY A 712 -13.66 -3.77 -12.54
CA GLY A 712 -13.36 -2.70 -13.46
C GLY A 712 -11.96 -2.10 -13.24
N ILE A 713 -11.61 -1.81 -11.99
CA ILE A 713 -10.25 -1.31 -11.64
C ILE A 713 -9.19 -2.37 -11.97
N ARG A 714 -9.44 -3.65 -11.65
CA ARG A 714 -8.54 -4.76 -12.03
C ARG A 714 -8.36 -4.84 -13.55
N GLY A 715 -9.44 -4.67 -14.31
CA GLY A 715 -9.41 -4.63 -15.77
C GLY A 715 -8.60 -3.45 -16.32
N GLN A 716 -8.78 -2.25 -15.77
CA GLN A 716 -8.01 -1.05 -16.14
C GLN A 716 -6.51 -1.22 -15.83
N LEU A 717 -6.18 -1.73 -14.64
CA LEU A 717 -4.79 -2.01 -14.27
C LEU A 717 -4.17 -3.09 -15.18
N ALA A 718 -4.93 -4.13 -15.54
CA ALA A 718 -4.47 -5.18 -16.44
C ALA A 718 -4.26 -4.63 -17.86
N GLY A 719 -5.16 -3.78 -18.34
CA GLY A 719 -5.02 -3.07 -19.60
C GLY A 719 -3.80 -2.15 -19.63
N ALA A 720 -3.56 -1.40 -18.56
CA ALA A 720 -2.37 -0.55 -18.43
C ALA A 720 -1.07 -1.37 -18.41
N LEU A 721 -1.05 -2.50 -17.70
CA LEU A 721 0.08 -3.42 -17.67
C LEU A 721 0.34 -4.05 -19.06
N ALA A 722 -0.71 -4.46 -19.77
CA ALA A 722 -0.62 -4.98 -21.13
C ALA A 722 -0.08 -3.92 -22.10
N LEU A 723 -0.60 -2.69 -22.04
CA LEU A 723 -0.14 -1.58 -22.86
C LEU A 723 1.35 -1.25 -22.60
N LEU A 724 1.76 -1.20 -21.33
CA LEU A 724 3.16 -0.99 -20.96
C LEU A 724 4.06 -2.11 -21.48
N SER A 725 3.60 -3.37 -21.40
CA SER A 725 4.33 -4.53 -21.91
C SER A 725 4.52 -4.45 -23.43
N VAL A 726 3.46 -4.09 -24.17
CA VAL A 726 3.53 -3.88 -25.63
C VAL A 726 4.49 -2.74 -25.97
N LEU A 727 4.41 -1.60 -25.26
CA LEU A 727 5.31 -0.47 -25.47
C LEU A 727 6.78 -0.87 -25.25
N LEU A 728 7.07 -1.64 -24.20
CA LEU A 728 8.42 -2.15 -23.92
C LEU A 728 8.91 -3.11 -25.00
N LEU A 729 8.04 -3.98 -25.52
CA LEU A 729 8.38 -4.85 -26.65
C LEU A 729 8.68 -4.05 -27.92
N VAL A 730 7.89 -3.00 -28.20
CA VAL A 730 8.13 -2.09 -29.34
C VAL A 730 9.45 -1.34 -29.18
N ILE A 731 9.75 -0.82 -27.98
CA ILE A 731 11.03 -0.14 -27.69
C ILE A 731 12.20 -1.12 -27.86
N ALA A 732 12.09 -2.33 -27.31
CA ALA A 732 13.14 -3.35 -27.44
C ALA A 732 13.36 -3.76 -28.91
N TRP A 733 12.28 -3.94 -29.66
CA TRP A 733 12.32 -4.21 -31.10
C TRP A 733 12.97 -3.05 -31.86
N ARG A 734 12.58 -1.80 -31.59
CA ARG A 734 13.17 -0.60 -32.21
C ARG A 734 14.64 -0.40 -31.86
N LEU A 735 15.07 -0.68 -30.63
CA LEU A 735 16.48 -0.63 -30.27
C LEU A 735 17.30 -1.71 -30.98
N ARG A 736 16.73 -2.91 -31.14
CA ARG A 736 17.39 -4.00 -31.87
C ARG A 736 17.55 -3.65 -33.34
N GLU A 737 16.44 -3.39 -34.04
CA GLU A 737 16.43 -3.16 -35.48
C GLU A 737 16.98 -1.79 -35.88
N GLY A 738 16.67 -0.74 -35.12
CA GLY A 738 17.02 0.64 -35.48
C GLY A 738 18.40 1.10 -34.99
N VAL A 739 19.06 0.36 -34.08
CA VAL A 739 20.36 0.79 -33.54
C VAL A 739 21.37 -0.35 -33.53
N LEU A 740 21.04 -1.47 -32.89
CA LEU A 740 22.03 -2.54 -32.66
C LEU A 740 22.44 -3.27 -33.93
N VAL A 741 21.49 -3.55 -34.84
CA VAL A 741 21.78 -4.22 -36.12
C VAL A 741 22.63 -3.32 -37.04
N PRO A 742 22.24 -2.07 -37.33
CA PRO A 742 23.06 -1.16 -38.15
C PRO A 742 24.46 -0.92 -37.57
N ALA A 743 24.57 -0.68 -36.26
CA ALA A 743 25.86 -0.44 -35.62
C ALA A 743 26.81 -1.66 -35.72
N ARG A 744 26.28 -2.89 -35.64
CA ARG A 744 27.07 -4.10 -35.85
C ARG A 744 27.53 -4.25 -37.30
N ALA A 745 26.65 -3.97 -38.27
CA ALA A 745 27.00 -4.00 -39.69
C ALA A 745 28.10 -2.99 -40.01
N LEU A 746 28.02 -1.79 -39.44
CA LEU A 746 29.05 -0.76 -39.60
C LEU A 746 30.40 -1.20 -39.02
N MET A 747 30.39 -1.78 -37.81
CA MET A 747 31.61 -2.27 -37.18
C MET A 747 32.25 -3.42 -37.97
N ALA A 748 31.44 -4.28 -38.58
CA ALA A 748 31.94 -5.32 -39.48
C ALA A 748 32.61 -4.69 -40.73
N GLY A 749 32.04 -3.62 -41.27
CA GLY A 749 32.66 -2.86 -42.37
C GLY A 749 34.00 -2.22 -42.00
N VAL A 750 34.12 -1.65 -40.80
CA VAL A 750 35.41 -1.12 -40.29
C VAL A 750 36.45 -2.24 -40.19
N GLN A 751 36.08 -3.40 -39.67
CA GLN A 751 36.98 -4.55 -39.58
C GLN A 751 37.38 -5.08 -40.96
N ALA A 752 36.48 -5.07 -41.94
CA ALA A 752 36.80 -5.44 -43.31
C ALA A 752 37.80 -4.46 -43.95
N MET A 753 37.66 -3.16 -43.68
CA MET A 753 38.61 -2.12 -44.13
C MET A 753 40.00 -2.35 -43.55
N GLU A 754 40.12 -2.62 -42.24
CA GLU A 754 41.40 -2.94 -41.59
C GLU A 754 42.06 -4.18 -42.19
N ALA A 755 41.26 -5.17 -42.59
CA ALA A 755 41.72 -6.40 -43.22
C ALA A 755 41.98 -6.27 -44.74
N ARG A 756 41.83 -5.07 -45.33
CA ARG A 756 41.90 -4.82 -46.78
C ARG A 756 40.96 -5.70 -47.61
N ALA A 757 39.84 -6.12 -47.02
CA ALA A 757 38.81 -6.88 -47.72
C ALA A 757 37.85 -5.91 -48.43
N PHE A 758 38.33 -5.25 -49.48
CA PHE A 758 37.60 -4.18 -50.16
C PHE A 758 36.31 -4.64 -50.84
N ASP A 759 36.11 -5.95 -51.09
CA ASP A 759 34.86 -6.52 -51.60
C ASP A 759 33.69 -6.45 -50.59
N HIS A 760 33.96 -6.19 -49.31
CA HIS A 760 32.92 -6.11 -48.30
C HIS A 760 32.00 -4.92 -48.56
N ARG A 761 30.67 -5.14 -48.50
CA ARG A 761 29.67 -4.08 -48.61
C ARG A 761 28.76 -4.13 -47.40
N ILE A 762 28.60 -2.98 -46.75
CA ILE A 762 27.65 -2.80 -45.66
C ILE A 762 26.26 -2.64 -46.28
N THR A 763 25.36 -3.59 -46.03
CA THR A 763 23.96 -3.52 -46.46
C THR A 763 23.05 -3.16 -45.28
N VAL A 764 22.70 -1.88 -45.16
CA VAL A 764 21.69 -1.40 -44.19
C VAL A 764 20.49 -0.86 -44.97
N GLY A 765 19.34 -1.55 -44.85
CA GLY A 765 18.10 -1.22 -45.58
C GLY A 765 17.12 -0.37 -44.77
N THR A 766 17.60 0.59 -43.97
CA THR A 766 16.75 1.40 -43.08
C THR A 766 16.18 2.65 -43.76
N GLY A 767 16.82 3.17 -44.81
CA GLY A 767 16.39 4.38 -45.53
C GLY A 767 16.49 5.68 -44.71
N ASP A 768 17.30 5.65 -43.65
CA ASP A 768 17.58 6.75 -42.73
C ASP A 768 19.09 7.08 -42.71
N GLU A 769 19.56 7.82 -41.70
CA GLU A 769 20.97 8.23 -41.57
C GLU A 769 21.94 7.02 -41.52
N TRP A 770 21.48 5.83 -41.09
CA TRP A 770 22.32 4.63 -41.15
C TRP A 770 22.54 4.14 -42.58
N GLY A 771 21.54 4.29 -43.45
CA GLY A 771 21.65 3.97 -44.87
C GLY A 771 22.61 4.92 -45.59
N ASP A 772 22.53 6.21 -45.28
CA ASP A 772 23.46 7.22 -45.80
C ASP A 772 24.90 6.93 -45.36
N LEU A 773 25.10 6.60 -44.08
CA LEU A 773 26.40 6.26 -43.54
C LEU A 773 26.97 4.97 -44.17
N ALA A 774 26.15 3.94 -44.37
CA ALA A 774 26.55 2.72 -45.06
C ALA A 774 26.96 3.00 -46.52
N THR A 775 26.23 3.87 -47.21
CA THR A 775 26.53 4.26 -48.60
C THR A 775 27.86 5.00 -48.68
N ALA A 776 28.05 6.02 -47.83
CA ALA A 776 29.31 6.78 -47.76
C ALA A 776 30.51 5.88 -47.42
N PHE A 777 30.33 4.94 -46.51
CA PHE A 777 31.38 3.98 -46.15
C PHE A 777 31.72 3.07 -47.33
N ASN A 778 30.72 2.52 -48.03
CA ASN A 778 30.94 1.67 -49.20
C ASN A 778 31.67 2.41 -50.34
N GLN A 779 31.34 3.68 -50.59
CA GLN A 779 32.04 4.53 -51.57
C GLN A 779 33.52 4.76 -51.20
N THR A 780 33.79 4.92 -49.90
CA THR A 780 35.16 5.12 -49.40
C THR A 780 35.99 3.84 -49.59
N LEU A 781 35.41 2.67 -49.31
CA LEU A 781 36.06 1.37 -49.57
C LEU A 781 36.41 1.19 -51.06
N GLU A 782 35.49 1.52 -51.96
CA GLU A 782 35.70 1.43 -53.41
C GLU A 782 36.82 2.37 -53.88
N THR A 783 36.84 3.62 -53.38
CA THR A 783 37.90 4.57 -53.70
C THR A 783 39.28 4.09 -53.24
N MET A 784 39.35 3.46 -52.05
CA MET A 784 40.60 2.89 -51.54
C MET A 784 41.11 1.71 -52.39
N GLU A 785 40.20 0.86 -52.86
CA GLU A 785 40.52 -0.24 -53.78
C GLU A 785 41.13 0.28 -55.10
N GLU A 786 40.50 1.29 -55.70
CA GLU A 786 41.00 1.92 -56.93
C GLU A 786 42.41 2.51 -56.77
N LEU A 787 42.71 3.13 -55.62
CA LEU A 787 44.02 3.68 -55.32
C LEU A 787 45.10 2.60 -55.13
N GLU A 788 44.76 1.47 -54.48
CA GLU A 788 45.70 0.34 -54.32
C GLU A 788 46.04 -0.27 -55.69
N VAL A 789 45.04 -0.44 -56.57
CA VAL A 789 45.27 -0.92 -57.95
C VAL A 789 46.15 0.06 -58.74
N ALA A 790 45.90 1.37 -58.64
CA ALA A 790 46.71 2.38 -59.32
C ALA A 790 48.18 2.37 -58.85
N SER A 791 48.43 2.17 -57.55
CA SER A 791 49.77 2.03 -56.97
C SER A 791 50.55 0.86 -57.60
N VAL A 792 49.90 -0.30 -57.71
CA VAL A 792 50.50 -1.50 -58.30
C VAL A 792 50.85 -1.28 -59.78
N ILE A 793 50.01 -0.58 -60.53
CA ILE A 793 50.27 -0.24 -61.94
C ILE A 793 51.45 0.72 -62.06
N GLN A 794 51.50 1.80 -61.26
CA GLN A 794 52.57 2.78 -61.32
C GLN A 794 53.94 2.17 -60.99
N ALA A 795 54.01 1.30 -59.98
CA ALA A 795 55.26 0.63 -59.61
C ALA A 795 55.89 -0.16 -60.78
N ARG A 796 55.08 -0.63 -61.74
CA ARG A 796 55.55 -1.34 -62.94
C ARG A 796 56.04 -0.42 -64.07
N LEU A 797 55.88 0.90 -63.95
CA LEU A 797 56.37 1.87 -64.95
C LEU A 797 57.88 2.14 -64.82
N PHE A 798 58.44 1.93 -63.63
CA PHE A 798 59.86 2.15 -63.34
C PHE A 798 60.73 0.96 -63.79
N PRO A 799 62.03 1.16 -64.08
CA PRO A 799 62.96 0.06 -64.34
C PRO A 799 63.00 -0.95 -63.18
N ALA A 800 62.83 -2.24 -63.47
CA ALA A 800 62.89 -3.30 -62.45
C ALA A 800 64.31 -3.54 -61.90
N GLY A 801 65.33 -2.92 -62.49
CA GLY A 801 66.74 -3.08 -62.15
C GLY A 801 67.64 -2.12 -62.95
N PRO A 802 68.97 -2.27 -62.87
CA PRO A 802 69.90 -1.46 -63.64
C PRO A 802 69.67 -1.57 -65.14
N VAL A 803 69.70 -0.44 -65.83
CA VAL A 803 69.78 -0.40 -67.29
C VAL A 803 71.24 -0.19 -67.68
N SER A 804 71.84 -1.14 -68.38
CA SER A 804 73.25 -1.09 -68.78
C SER A 804 73.38 -1.06 -70.31
N GLY A 805 74.31 -0.25 -70.80
CA GLY A 805 74.75 -0.19 -72.18
C GLY A 805 76.28 -0.17 -72.27
N ALA A 806 76.84 -0.13 -73.48
CA ALA A 806 78.30 -0.10 -73.67
C ALA A 806 78.93 1.17 -73.04
N ALA A 807 78.17 2.26 -72.99
CA ALA A 807 78.62 3.53 -72.41
C ALA A 807 78.60 3.58 -70.86
N GLY A 808 77.82 2.74 -70.19
CA GLY A 808 77.67 2.79 -68.73
C GLY A 808 76.43 2.09 -68.18
N ALA A 809 76.10 2.37 -66.92
CA ALA A 809 74.93 1.84 -66.23
C ALA A 809 74.13 2.92 -65.53
N PHE A 810 72.80 2.81 -65.57
CA PHE A 810 71.86 3.70 -64.89
C PHE A 810 71.03 2.92 -63.87
N ARG A 811 70.96 3.44 -62.65
CA ARG A 811 70.19 2.88 -61.53
C ARG A 811 69.44 3.97 -60.83
N GLY A 812 68.23 3.71 -60.37
CA GLY A 812 67.50 4.68 -59.57
C GLY A 812 66.63 4.02 -58.52
N ARG A 813 66.19 4.85 -57.58
CA ARG A 813 65.33 4.49 -56.47
C ARG A 813 64.37 5.64 -56.22
N SER A 814 63.10 5.31 -56.09
CA SER A 814 62.03 6.24 -55.74
C SER A 814 61.27 5.73 -54.52
N ARG A 815 60.79 6.64 -53.68
CA ARG A 815 59.84 6.35 -52.61
C ARG A 815 58.75 7.41 -52.63
N THR A 816 57.53 6.95 -52.88
CA THR A 816 56.35 7.79 -52.91
C THR A 816 55.83 8.08 -51.50
N THR A 817 55.26 9.25 -51.31
CA THR A 817 54.67 9.70 -50.03
C THR A 817 53.17 9.32 -49.94
N GLN A 818 52.51 9.12 -51.08
CA GLN A 818 51.15 8.59 -51.19
C GLN A 818 51.14 7.21 -51.85
N GLU A 819 49.96 6.59 -51.97
CA GLU A 819 49.77 5.33 -52.71
C GLU A 819 50.28 5.44 -54.16
N VAL A 820 50.24 6.64 -54.75
CA VAL A 820 50.63 6.94 -56.12
C VAL A 820 51.39 8.27 -56.19
N GLY A 821 52.56 8.30 -56.83
CA GLY A 821 53.49 9.45 -56.88
C GLY A 821 53.55 10.26 -58.18
N GLY A 822 54.26 11.38 -58.18
CA GLY A 822 54.53 12.27 -59.33
C GLY A 822 55.94 12.12 -59.93
N ASP A 823 56.87 11.52 -59.21
CA ASP A 823 58.24 11.30 -59.66
C ASP A 823 58.36 10.22 -60.76
N TYR A 824 59.29 10.44 -61.69
CA TYR A 824 59.63 9.51 -62.76
C TYR A 824 61.12 9.46 -63.04
N PHE A 825 61.67 8.26 -63.19
CA PHE A 825 63.02 8.06 -63.69
C PHE A 825 63.07 6.82 -64.58
N ASP A 826 63.93 6.83 -65.60
CA ASP A 826 64.05 5.75 -66.56
C ASP A 826 65.31 5.85 -67.42
N ALA A 827 65.69 4.74 -68.07
CA ALA A 827 66.76 4.72 -69.05
C ALA A 827 66.52 3.71 -70.16
N VAL A 828 67.13 3.97 -71.32
CA VAL A 828 67.07 3.12 -72.50
C VAL A 828 68.47 3.00 -73.09
N ALA A 829 68.97 1.77 -73.19
CA ALA A 829 70.16 1.48 -73.98
C ALA A 829 69.79 1.51 -75.48
N THR A 830 70.54 2.27 -76.27
CA THR A 830 70.31 2.41 -77.71
C THR A 830 71.19 1.44 -78.50
N PRO A 831 70.82 1.08 -79.75
CA PRO A 831 71.56 0.09 -80.54
C PRO A 831 73.03 0.46 -80.85
N ASP A 832 73.37 1.75 -80.83
CA ASP A 832 74.73 2.28 -80.99
C ASP A 832 75.59 2.15 -79.72
N GLY A 833 75.05 1.55 -78.65
CA GLY A 833 75.74 1.38 -77.37
C GLY A 833 75.64 2.57 -76.42
N SER A 834 74.99 3.67 -76.85
CA SER A 834 74.72 4.82 -75.99
C SER A 834 73.66 4.49 -74.92
N LEU A 835 73.63 5.28 -73.84
CA LEU A 835 72.66 5.15 -72.77
C LEU A 835 71.90 6.47 -72.60
N ALA A 836 70.62 6.45 -72.96
CA ALA A 836 69.71 7.57 -72.75
C ALA A 836 69.05 7.45 -71.38
N PHE A 837 68.93 8.53 -70.63
CA PHE A 837 68.25 8.54 -69.32
C PHE A 837 67.33 9.74 -69.19
N PHE A 838 66.31 9.60 -68.36
CA PHE A 838 65.39 10.64 -67.97
C PHE A 838 65.10 10.59 -66.48
N ILE A 839 64.96 11.75 -65.85
CA ILE A 839 64.38 11.91 -64.52
C ILE A 839 63.45 13.13 -64.55
N GLY A 840 62.39 13.14 -63.76
CA GLY A 840 61.56 14.32 -63.61
C GLY A 840 60.48 14.15 -62.56
N ASP A 841 59.84 15.26 -62.22
CA ASP A 841 58.78 15.36 -61.23
C ASP A 841 57.59 16.15 -61.80
N VAL A 842 56.39 15.65 -61.56
CA VAL A 842 55.11 16.21 -62.00
C VAL A 842 54.51 17.04 -60.89
N THR A 843 54.06 18.26 -61.22
CA THR A 843 53.40 19.13 -60.25
C THR A 843 52.16 18.48 -59.61
N GLY A 844 52.21 18.27 -58.28
CA GLY A 844 51.15 17.69 -57.45
C GLY A 844 51.14 16.16 -57.44
N HIS A 845 50.40 15.55 -56.52
CA HIS A 845 50.46 14.11 -56.22
C HIS A 845 49.20 13.32 -56.65
N GLY A 846 49.20 12.00 -56.40
CA GLY A 846 48.06 11.09 -56.60
C GLY A 846 47.87 10.61 -58.05
N VAL A 847 46.70 10.00 -58.34
CA VAL A 847 46.40 9.35 -59.64
C VAL A 847 46.64 10.26 -60.84
N SER A 848 46.30 11.55 -60.72
CA SER A 848 46.49 12.53 -61.81
C SER A 848 47.96 12.72 -62.20
N ALA A 849 48.89 12.60 -61.24
CA ALA A 849 50.33 12.74 -61.48
C ALA A 849 50.90 11.46 -62.11
N ALA A 850 50.50 10.28 -61.64
CA ALA A 850 50.90 9.02 -62.24
C ALA A 850 50.47 8.84 -63.70
N LEU A 851 49.33 9.39 -64.10
CA LEU A 851 48.94 9.40 -65.52
C LEU A 851 49.93 10.20 -66.38
N VAL A 852 50.46 11.30 -65.84
CA VAL A 852 51.52 12.09 -66.52
C VAL A 852 52.84 11.30 -66.54
N VAL A 853 53.18 10.58 -65.47
CA VAL A 853 54.36 9.68 -65.43
C VAL A 853 54.25 8.58 -66.49
N ALA A 854 53.07 7.94 -66.64
CA ALA A 854 52.83 6.93 -67.67
C ALA A 854 53.00 7.51 -69.09
N MET A 855 52.48 8.73 -69.31
CA MET A 855 52.66 9.44 -70.58
C MET A 855 54.13 9.81 -70.82
N ALA A 856 54.85 10.26 -69.80
CA ALA A 856 56.29 10.55 -69.86
C ALA A 856 57.09 9.30 -70.25
N LYS A 857 56.79 8.16 -69.62
CA LYS A 857 57.38 6.85 -69.91
C LYS A 857 57.19 6.42 -71.36
N SER A 858 55.97 6.54 -71.86
CA SER A 858 55.68 6.24 -73.26
C SER A 858 56.43 7.17 -74.22
N ALA A 859 56.41 8.48 -73.95
CA ALA A 859 57.02 9.49 -74.81
C ALA A 859 58.55 9.38 -74.87
N PHE A 860 59.21 9.28 -73.71
CA PHE A 860 60.65 9.13 -73.60
C PHE A 860 61.14 7.86 -74.33
N GLY A 861 60.55 6.70 -74.01
CA GLY A 861 60.95 5.45 -74.64
C GLY A 861 60.73 5.42 -76.15
N HIS A 862 59.64 6.01 -76.65
CA HIS A 862 59.35 6.10 -78.08
C HIS A 862 60.33 7.02 -78.82
N LEU A 863 60.51 8.26 -78.33
CA LEU A 863 61.35 9.26 -78.99
C LEU A 863 62.82 8.84 -79.04
N VAL A 864 63.33 8.21 -77.97
CA VAL A 864 64.71 7.68 -77.95
C VAL A 864 64.88 6.54 -78.96
N ARG A 865 63.96 5.58 -78.99
CA ARG A 865 64.03 4.43 -79.93
C ARG A 865 63.82 4.82 -81.39
N ALA A 866 63.09 5.91 -81.64
CA ALA A 866 62.93 6.49 -82.97
C ALA A 866 64.21 7.18 -83.49
N GLY A 867 65.29 7.23 -82.69
CA GLY A 867 66.56 7.82 -83.10
C GLY A 867 66.56 9.35 -83.07
N THR A 868 65.76 9.96 -82.20
CA THR A 868 65.73 11.43 -82.04
C THR A 868 67.14 11.95 -81.74
N PRO A 869 67.64 12.97 -82.47
CA PRO A 869 69.08 13.22 -82.60
C PRO A 869 69.76 13.81 -81.35
N SER A 870 69.01 14.33 -80.38
CA SER A 870 69.59 14.91 -79.17
C SER A 870 68.63 14.99 -77.96
N PRO A 871 69.16 15.09 -76.72
CA PRO A 871 68.36 15.28 -75.50
C PRO A 871 67.37 16.46 -75.58
N ALA A 872 67.80 17.62 -76.09
CA ALA A 872 66.94 18.79 -76.28
C ALA A 872 65.79 18.54 -77.25
N ALA A 873 66.02 17.76 -78.32
CA ALA A 873 64.98 17.38 -79.26
C ALA A 873 63.96 16.42 -78.62
N VAL A 874 64.41 15.47 -77.79
CA VAL A 874 63.53 14.57 -77.03
C VAL A 874 62.66 15.37 -76.06
N LEU A 875 63.24 16.29 -75.28
CA LEU A 875 62.48 17.16 -74.37
C LEU A 875 61.49 18.07 -75.13
N THR A 876 61.87 18.55 -76.32
CA THR A 876 60.96 19.35 -77.17
C THR A 876 59.76 18.52 -77.62
N GLY A 877 59.99 17.26 -78.03
CA GLY A 877 58.93 16.32 -78.41
C GLY A 877 58.00 15.98 -77.23
N MET A 878 58.57 15.61 -76.08
CA MET A 878 57.80 15.37 -74.85
C MET A 878 56.99 16.60 -74.43
N GLY A 879 57.61 17.78 -74.46
CA GLY A 879 56.95 19.05 -74.15
C GLY A 879 55.80 19.38 -75.10
N GLY A 880 55.86 18.96 -76.37
CA GLY A 880 54.75 19.03 -77.33
C GLY A 880 53.57 18.17 -76.90
N LEU A 881 53.83 16.87 -76.67
CA LEU A 881 52.81 15.92 -76.22
C LEU A 881 52.10 16.40 -74.95
N PHE A 882 52.84 16.97 -74.00
CA PHE A 882 52.29 17.43 -72.73
C PHE A 882 51.40 18.65 -72.92
N ARG A 883 51.75 19.58 -73.82
CA ARG A 883 50.92 20.75 -74.11
C ARG A 883 49.61 20.39 -74.81
N ASP A 884 49.63 19.35 -75.64
CA ASP A 884 48.46 18.93 -76.41
C ASP A 884 47.46 18.13 -75.55
N HIS A 885 47.94 17.40 -74.54
CA HIS A 885 47.12 16.46 -73.77
C HIS A 885 46.88 16.85 -72.30
N LEU A 886 47.65 17.77 -71.71
CA LEU A 886 47.48 18.18 -70.32
C LEU A 886 46.74 19.52 -70.18
N ARG A 887 45.95 19.67 -69.10
CA ARG A 887 45.37 20.97 -68.72
C ARG A 887 46.49 21.92 -68.30
N LYS A 888 46.28 23.24 -68.46
CA LYS A 888 47.24 24.32 -68.13
C LYS A 888 47.80 24.33 -66.71
N THR A 889 47.29 23.49 -65.80
CA THR A 889 47.68 23.39 -64.39
C THR A 889 48.64 22.23 -64.07
N LYS A 890 49.02 21.40 -65.05
CA LYS A 890 49.98 20.30 -64.85
C LYS A 890 51.22 20.51 -65.72
N ALA A 891 52.39 20.47 -65.09
CA ALA A 891 53.70 20.54 -65.74
C ALA A 891 54.61 19.47 -65.15
N MET A 892 55.70 19.15 -65.85
CA MET A 892 56.73 18.24 -65.35
C MET A 892 58.09 18.91 -65.46
N THR A 893 58.80 19.03 -64.34
CA THR A 893 60.23 19.32 -64.39
C THR A 893 60.94 18.04 -64.85
N GLY A 894 61.98 18.14 -65.66
CA GLY A 894 62.74 16.93 -65.99
C GLY A 894 64.12 17.18 -66.58
N GLN A 895 64.94 16.15 -66.62
CA GLN A 895 66.27 16.15 -67.20
C GLN A 895 66.44 14.93 -68.09
N MET A 896 67.16 15.14 -69.17
CA MET A 896 67.42 14.13 -70.18
C MET A 896 68.91 14.15 -70.51
N GLY A 897 69.50 12.98 -70.66
CA GLY A 897 70.85 12.90 -71.20
C GLY A 897 71.07 11.66 -72.05
N LEU A 898 72.13 11.73 -72.86
CA LEU A 898 72.62 10.66 -73.70
C LEU A 898 74.11 10.53 -73.46
N LEU A 899 74.52 9.41 -72.87
CA LEU A 899 75.91 9.05 -72.68
C LEU A 899 76.37 8.17 -73.84
N ALA A 900 77.28 8.67 -74.66
CA ALA A 900 77.86 7.92 -75.76
C ALA A 900 79.05 7.05 -75.30
N PRO A 901 79.36 5.93 -76.01
CA PRO A 901 80.47 5.04 -75.64
C PRO A 901 81.85 5.70 -75.65
N ASP A 902 82.02 6.83 -76.33
CA ASP A 902 83.25 7.62 -76.37
C ASP A 902 83.50 8.43 -75.08
N GLY A 903 82.61 8.33 -74.09
CA GLY A 903 82.67 9.09 -72.85
C GLY A 903 82.14 10.51 -72.98
N THR A 904 81.36 10.82 -74.03
CA THR A 904 80.69 12.11 -74.20
C THR A 904 79.28 12.07 -73.62
N LEU A 905 78.97 12.91 -72.63
CA LEU A 905 77.62 13.11 -72.12
C LEU A 905 76.99 14.34 -72.80
N ARG A 906 75.88 14.14 -73.52
CA ARG A 906 74.99 15.22 -73.94
C ARG A 906 73.86 15.33 -72.94
N PHE A 907 73.58 16.53 -72.44
CA PHE A 907 72.63 16.76 -71.36
C PHE A 907 71.73 17.95 -71.67
N SER A 908 70.44 17.84 -71.35
CA SER A 908 69.50 18.94 -71.41
C SER A 908 68.56 18.90 -70.20
N ASN A 909 68.14 20.08 -69.73
CA ASN A 909 67.31 20.24 -68.55
C ASN A 909 66.04 21.01 -68.93
N ALA A 910 64.90 20.53 -68.43
CA ALA A 910 63.58 21.13 -68.50
C ALA A 910 63.16 21.60 -67.10
N GLY A 911 63.96 22.48 -66.49
CA GLY A 911 63.62 23.16 -65.23
C GLY A 911 63.68 22.31 -63.97
N HIS A 912 64.34 21.17 -64.01
CA HIS A 912 64.56 20.30 -62.85
C HIS A 912 65.83 20.68 -62.07
N VAL A 913 65.95 20.22 -60.83
CA VAL A 913 67.08 20.52 -59.93
C VAL A 913 68.41 20.00 -60.48
N PHE A 914 69.46 20.82 -60.51
CA PHE A 914 70.71 20.47 -61.21
C PHE A 914 71.40 19.24 -60.61
N PRO A 915 71.85 18.28 -61.45
CA PRO A 915 72.48 17.06 -60.96
C PRO A 915 73.92 17.32 -60.53
N PHE A 916 74.47 16.44 -59.70
CA PHE A 916 75.87 16.47 -59.30
C PHE A 916 76.72 15.57 -60.20
N LEU A 917 77.78 16.12 -60.77
CA LEU A 917 78.81 15.38 -61.49
C LEU A 917 79.97 15.07 -60.54
N VAL A 918 80.26 13.78 -60.40
CA VAL A 918 81.36 13.24 -59.58
C VAL A 918 82.39 12.64 -60.52
N VAL A 919 83.55 13.28 -60.65
CA VAL A 919 84.68 12.77 -61.44
C VAL A 919 85.79 12.33 -60.48
N PRO A 920 86.37 11.12 -60.64
CA PRO A 920 87.45 10.66 -59.77
C PRO A 920 88.60 11.67 -59.68
N GLY A 921 88.98 12.03 -58.45
CA GLY A 921 90.06 12.99 -58.18
C GLY A 921 89.71 14.47 -58.37
N GLN A 922 88.46 14.81 -58.71
CA GLN A 922 87.98 16.19 -58.82
C GLN A 922 86.93 16.48 -57.74
N PRO A 923 86.77 17.76 -57.33
CA PRO A 923 85.66 18.14 -56.45
C PRO A 923 84.31 17.84 -57.12
N VAL A 924 83.33 17.46 -56.30
CA VAL A 924 81.94 17.32 -56.76
C VAL A 924 81.45 18.67 -57.24
N ARG A 925 80.75 18.72 -58.39
CA ARG A 925 80.21 19.97 -58.93
C ARG A 925 78.82 19.78 -59.50
N ARG A 926 78.00 20.83 -59.46
CA ARG A 926 76.66 20.82 -60.08
C ARG A 926 76.79 21.06 -61.58
N LEU A 927 76.04 20.29 -62.37
CA LEU A 927 75.95 20.50 -63.81
C LEU A 927 74.82 21.49 -64.10
N GLU A 928 75.16 22.79 -64.04
CA GLU A 928 74.19 23.87 -64.25
C GLU A 928 73.81 24.02 -65.72
N HIS A 929 72.54 23.81 -66.00
CA HIS A 929 71.96 24.01 -67.31
C HIS A 929 70.48 24.38 -67.14
N PRO A 930 70.09 25.66 -67.17
CA PRO A 930 68.73 26.09 -66.88
C PRO A 930 67.77 25.83 -68.05
N GLY A 931 66.53 25.46 -67.74
CA GLY A 931 65.44 25.30 -68.72
C GLY A 931 64.07 25.50 -68.08
N LEU A 932 63.01 25.43 -68.88
CA LEU A 932 61.62 25.53 -68.40
C LEU A 932 60.96 24.14 -68.31
N PRO A 933 60.05 23.91 -67.35
CA PRO A 933 59.29 22.66 -67.23
C PRO A 933 58.53 22.27 -68.51
N LEU A 934 58.43 20.96 -68.75
CA LEU A 934 57.62 20.38 -69.81
C LEU A 934 56.14 20.71 -69.59
N GLY A 935 55.42 20.99 -70.67
CA GLY A 935 54.00 21.41 -70.63
C GLY A 935 53.80 22.93 -70.54
N ILE A 936 54.85 23.71 -70.21
CA ILE A 936 54.80 25.18 -70.25
C ILE A 936 55.23 25.67 -71.64
N ARG A 937 54.57 26.72 -72.15
CA ARG A 937 54.96 27.35 -73.43
C ARG A 937 56.28 28.12 -73.26
N ALA A 938 57.39 27.48 -73.60
CA ALA A 938 58.71 28.09 -73.55
C ALA A 938 58.90 29.17 -74.64
N ARG A 939 59.51 30.31 -74.29
CA ARG A 939 59.92 31.36 -75.25
C ARG A 939 61.26 31.07 -75.92
N LYS A 940 62.06 30.17 -75.35
CA LYS A 940 63.37 29.71 -75.86
C LYS A 940 63.33 28.18 -76.03
N PRO A 941 63.94 27.61 -77.09
CA PRO A 941 64.04 26.16 -77.25
C PRO A 941 64.97 25.56 -76.18
N TYR A 942 64.81 24.27 -75.90
CA TYR A 942 65.81 23.51 -75.15
C TYR A 942 67.11 23.43 -75.95
N THR A 943 68.25 23.40 -75.25
CA THR A 943 69.60 23.33 -75.85
C THR A 943 70.38 22.21 -75.19
N ASP A 944 71.34 21.61 -75.89
CA ASP A 944 72.21 20.57 -75.30
C ASP A 944 73.49 21.18 -74.74
N GLN A 945 73.91 20.69 -73.56
CA GLN A 945 75.24 20.88 -73.01
C GLN A 945 76.05 19.59 -73.23
N VAL A 946 77.25 19.71 -73.79
CA VAL A 946 78.16 18.58 -74.01
C VAL A 946 79.24 18.60 -72.95
N VAL A 947 79.41 17.49 -72.23
CA VAL A 947 80.28 17.38 -71.07
C VAL A 947 81.15 16.12 -71.19
N PRO A 948 82.48 16.21 -70.99
CA PRO A 948 83.32 15.03 -70.86
C PRO A 948 82.90 14.18 -69.65
N PHE A 949 82.75 12.88 -69.84
CA PHE A 949 82.30 11.93 -68.84
C PHE A 949 83.25 10.72 -68.80
N PRO A 950 84.49 10.91 -68.29
CA PRO A 950 85.53 9.89 -68.34
C PRO A 950 85.17 8.65 -67.49
N PRO A 951 85.81 7.50 -67.75
CA PRO A 951 85.59 6.27 -66.99
C PRO A 951 85.63 6.48 -65.48
N GLY A 952 84.71 5.83 -64.75
CA GLY A 952 84.55 6.00 -63.31
C GLY A 952 83.80 7.27 -62.87
N SER A 953 83.41 8.15 -63.80
CA SER A 953 82.55 9.29 -63.48
C SER A 953 81.12 8.86 -63.15
N ARG A 954 80.45 9.64 -62.30
CA ARG A 954 79.04 9.47 -61.95
C ARG A 954 78.27 10.75 -62.13
N LEU A 955 77.05 10.65 -62.67
CA LEU A 955 76.06 11.70 -62.63
C LEU A 955 74.98 11.30 -61.63
N VAL A 956 74.82 12.11 -60.59
CA VAL A 956 73.82 11.92 -59.54
C VAL A 956 72.65 12.85 -59.81
N LEU A 957 71.53 12.23 -60.18
CA LEU A 957 70.26 12.85 -60.50
C LEU A 957 69.32 12.67 -59.30
N PHE A 958 68.53 13.68 -58.98
CA PHE A 958 67.61 13.62 -57.86
C PHE A 958 66.44 14.57 -58.05
N THR A 959 65.34 14.31 -57.36
CA THR A 959 64.19 15.21 -57.24
C THR A 959 64.34 16.10 -56.01
N ASP A 960 63.64 17.24 -56.00
CA ASP A 960 63.73 18.23 -54.93
C ASP A 960 63.30 17.66 -53.56
N GLY A 961 62.45 16.63 -53.52
CA GLY A 961 62.10 15.89 -52.31
C GLY A 961 63.30 15.43 -51.46
N ILE A 962 64.50 15.21 -52.04
CA ILE A 962 65.71 14.92 -51.24
C ILE A 962 66.18 16.15 -50.46
N VAL A 963 66.30 17.30 -51.13
CA VAL A 963 66.88 18.51 -50.53
C VAL A 963 65.87 19.30 -49.71
N GLU A 964 64.57 19.11 -49.99
CA GLU A 964 63.46 19.71 -49.26
C GLU A 964 63.03 18.89 -48.02
N ALA A 965 63.42 17.62 -47.93
CA ALA A 965 63.15 16.78 -46.76
C ALA A 965 63.57 17.47 -45.46
N ALA A 966 62.68 17.48 -44.46
CA ALA A 966 62.85 18.23 -43.23
C ALA A 966 63.04 17.33 -42.00
N ASP A 967 63.84 17.78 -41.05
CA ASP A 967 63.91 17.20 -39.71
C ASP A 967 62.67 17.57 -38.87
N PRO A 968 62.48 17.00 -37.66
CA PRO A 968 61.37 17.36 -36.78
C PRO A 968 61.32 18.85 -36.42
N GLU A 969 62.45 19.55 -36.45
CA GLU A 969 62.56 20.99 -36.21
C GLU A 969 62.24 21.84 -37.47
N GLY A 970 61.97 21.22 -38.62
CA GLY A 970 61.64 21.88 -39.87
C GLY A 970 62.85 22.37 -40.69
N ARG A 971 64.07 21.97 -40.34
CA ARG A 971 65.27 22.28 -41.13
C ARG A 971 65.39 21.33 -42.30
N ARG A 972 65.56 21.89 -43.51
CA ARG A 972 65.69 21.14 -44.76
C ARG A 972 67.08 20.49 -44.89
N PHE A 973 67.14 19.32 -45.53
CA PHE A 973 68.39 18.60 -45.78
C PHE A 973 69.38 19.44 -46.61
N SER A 974 68.88 20.24 -47.57
CA SER A 974 69.63 21.20 -48.40
C SER A 974 70.60 20.58 -49.42
N PHE A 975 70.93 21.36 -50.45
CA PHE A 975 71.90 20.96 -51.46
C PHE A 975 73.30 20.74 -50.89
N ASP A 976 73.72 21.55 -49.91
CA ASP A 976 75.07 21.51 -49.36
C ASP A 976 75.31 20.23 -48.54
N ALA A 977 74.27 19.71 -47.87
CA ALA A 977 74.39 18.44 -47.15
C ALA A 977 74.48 17.26 -48.11
N LEU A 978 73.71 17.28 -49.20
CA LEU A 978 73.78 16.27 -50.25
C LEU A 978 75.18 16.26 -50.89
N GLU A 979 75.71 17.44 -51.24
CA GLU A 979 77.05 17.59 -51.82
C GLU A 979 78.15 17.00 -50.93
N ARG A 980 78.17 17.35 -49.63
CA ARG A 980 79.11 16.77 -48.65
C ARG A 980 78.98 15.25 -48.51
N LEU A 981 77.75 14.73 -48.60
CA LEU A 981 77.50 13.29 -48.55
C LEU A 981 78.05 12.57 -49.79
N LEU A 982 77.98 13.19 -50.96
CA LEU A 982 78.54 12.68 -52.21
C LEU A 982 80.07 12.71 -52.22
N GLU A 983 80.70 13.79 -51.72
CA GLU A 983 82.16 13.90 -51.60
C GLU A 983 82.75 12.75 -50.77
N GLY A 984 82.11 12.42 -49.65
CA GLY A 984 82.50 11.31 -48.78
C GLY A 984 82.18 9.90 -49.31
N SER A 985 81.69 9.78 -50.55
CA SER A 985 81.18 8.53 -51.15
C SER A 985 81.82 8.16 -52.49
N SER A 986 82.93 8.80 -52.86
CA SER A 986 83.61 8.61 -54.17
C SER A 986 83.95 7.14 -54.49
N GLY A 987 84.23 6.29 -53.49
CA GLY A 987 84.55 4.87 -53.67
C GLY A 987 83.37 3.89 -53.71
N LEU A 988 82.13 4.33 -53.48
CA LEU A 988 80.95 3.44 -53.39
C LEU A 988 80.30 3.22 -54.77
N GLY A 989 79.96 1.99 -55.15
CA GLY A 989 79.13 1.74 -56.34
C GLY A 989 77.73 2.37 -56.25
N ALA A 990 77.04 2.56 -57.38
CA ALA A 990 75.73 3.22 -57.44
C ALA A 990 74.69 2.70 -56.43
N GLU A 991 74.59 1.39 -56.22
CA GLU A 991 73.64 0.81 -55.24
C GLU A 991 73.97 1.23 -53.81
N ALA A 992 75.25 1.12 -53.42
CA ALA A 992 75.72 1.51 -52.10
C ALA A 992 75.60 3.02 -51.86
N LEU A 993 75.72 3.83 -52.93
CA LEU A 993 75.47 5.26 -52.88
C LEU A 993 73.98 5.56 -52.62
N LEU A 994 73.07 4.93 -53.36
CA LEU A 994 71.63 5.05 -53.14
C LEU A 994 71.25 4.62 -51.71
N ASP A 995 71.77 3.50 -51.22
CA ASP A 995 71.54 3.04 -49.84
C ASP A 995 72.01 4.05 -48.80
N ARG A 996 73.22 4.60 -49.00
CA ARG A 996 73.78 5.58 -48.07
C ARG A 996 72.94 6.85 -48.02
N VAL A 997 72.52 7.40 -49.16
CA VAL A 997 71.69 8.61 -49.21
C VAL A 997 70.32 8.36 -48.57
N PHE A 998 69.61 7.30 -48.96
CA PHE A 998 68.28 7.00 -48.41
C PHE A 998 68.31 6.66 -46.91
N SER A 999 69.36 6.01 -46.43
CA SER A 999 69.52 5.71 -44.99
C SER A 999 69.84 6.97 -44.20
N HIS A 1000 70.70 7.85 -44.73
CA HIS A 1000 71.02 9.13 -44.10
C HIS A 1000 69.80 10.05 -44.06
N LEU A 1001 69.02 10.11 -45.14
CA LEU A 1001 67.78 10.89 -45.21
C LEU A 1001 66.73 10.40 -44.21
N ARG A 1002 66.55 9.07 -44.06
CA ARG A 1002 65.69 8.48 -43.02
C ARG A 1002 66.15 8.86 -41.61
N ALA A 1003 67.45 8.78 -41.34
CA ALA A 1003 68.00 9.16 -40.03
C ALA A 1003 67.83 10.67 -39.74
N PHE A 1004 67.93 11.51 -40.77
CA PHE A 1004 67.72 12.96 -40.68
C PHE A 1004 66.26 13.32 -40.35
N CYS A 1005 65.29 12.71 -41.05
CA CYS A 1005 63.86 12.99 -40.86
C CYS A 1005 63.28 12.42 -39.56
N ARG A 1006 63.87 11.34 -39.02
CA ARG A 1006 63.39 10.60 -37.84
C ARG A 1006 61.93 10.15 -38.00
N GLU A 1007 61.04 10.61 -37.12
CA GLU A 1007 59.60 10.27 -37.10
C GLU A 1007 58.76 11.16 -38.04
N ARG A 1008 59.35 12.24 -38.61
CA ARG A 1008 58.62 13.10 -39.55
C ARG A 1008 58.43 12.37 -40.87
N ALA A 1009 57.19 12.35 -41.35
CA ALA A 1009 56.86 11.83 -42.67
C ALA A 1009 57.52 12.69 -43.76
N TRP A 1010 57.85 12.08 -44.89
CA TRP A 1010 58.37 12.80 -46.05
C TRP A 1010 57.23 13.63 -46.65
N GLU A 1011 57.51 14.88 -47.01
CA GLU A 1011 56.48 15.83 -47.46
C GLU A 1011 56.20 15.72 -48.96
N ASP A 1012 57.16 15.19 -49.72
CA ASP A 1012 57.07 14.98 -51.16
C ASP A 1012 57.67 13.62 -51.56
N ASP A 1013 57.51 13.23 -52.82
CA ASP A 1013 58.15 12.05 -53.39
C ASP A 1013 59.67 12.24 -53.46
N VAL A 1014 60.41 11.17 -53.19
CA VAL A 1014 61.87 11.21 -53.10
C VAL A 1014 62.47 10.23 -54.08
N THR A 1015 63.10 10.77 -55.13
CA THR A 1015 63.73 9.97 -56.18
C THR A 1015 65.18 10.37 -56.40
N MET A 1016 66.04 9.35 -56.55
CA MET A 1016 67.45 9.52 -56.88
C MET A 1016 67.83 8.50 -57.95
N ALA A 1017 68.61 8.93 -58.94
CA ALA A 1017 69.20 8.06 -59.94
C ALA A 1017 70.70 8.36 -60.12
N VAL A 1018 71.46 7.34 -60.47
CA VAL A 1018 72.90 7.39 -60.64
C VAL A 1018 73.24 6.78 -61.99
N LEU A 1019 73.88 7.58 -62.84
CA LEU A 1019 74.51 7.15 -64.08
C LEU A 1019 76.00 6.95 -63.81
N GLU A 1020 76.54 5.75 -64.04
CA GLU A 1020 77.96 5.43 -63.91
C GLU A 1020 78.57 5.17 -65.29
N ALA A 1021 79.71 5.78 -65.58
CA ALA A 1021 80.47 5.50 -66.80
C ALA A 1021 80.97 4.05 -66.80
N ALA A 1022 81.06 3.43 -67.97
CA ALA A 1022 81.71 2.13 -68.10
C ALA A 1022 83.18 2.21 -67.63
N PRO A 1023 83.70 1.18 -66.94
CA PRO A 1023 85.12 1.10 -66.61
C PRO A 1023 85.95 1.07 -67.89
N ALA A 1024 87.14 1.67 -67.86
CA ALA A 1024 88.04 1.67 -69.01
C ALA A 1024 88.40 0.21 -69.38
N GLY A 1025 87.85 -0.30 -70.48
CA GLY A 1025 88.31 -1.56 -71.06
C GLY A 1025 89.75 -1.41 -71.58
N PRO A 1026 90.57 -2.47 -71.57
CA PRO A 1026 91.88 -2.41 -72.23
C PRO A 1026 91.69 -2.11 -73.74
N PRO A 1027 92.51 -1.23 -74.34
CA PRO A 1027 92.42 -0.92 -75.77
C PRO A 1027 92.62 -2.19 -76.60
N GLY A 1028 91.74 -2.36 -77.60
CA GLY A 1028 91.42 -3.63 -78.22
C GLY A 1028 92.56 -4.41 -78.88
N LEU A 1029 92.40 -5.73 -78.89
CA LEU A 1029 92.90 -6.57 -79.96
C LEU A 1029 91.74 -6.86 -80.92
N ASP A 1030 91.96 -6.45 -82.16
CA ASP A 1030 91.22 -6.80 -83.37
C ASP A 1030 90.83 -8.28 -83.40
N ASN A 1031 89.58 -8.56 -83.78
CA ASN A 1031 89.21 -9.71 -84.60
C ASN A 1031 87.75 -9.60 -85.00
N GLY A 1032 87.53 -9.21 -86.26
CA GLY A 1032 86.23 -9.27 -86.90
C GLY A 1032 85.64 -10.69 -86.91
N ARG A 1033 84.34 -10.78 -86.56
CA ARG A 1033 83.29 -11.49 -87.29
C ARG A 1033 81.96 -11.33 -86.54
N PRO A 1034 80.82 -11.20 -87.24
CA PRO A 1034 79.51 -11.09 -86.62
C PRO A 1034 78.98 -12.49 -86.27
N SER A 1035 78.46 -12.67 -85.05
CA SER A 1035 77.63 -13.82 -84.69
C SER A 1035 76.28 -13.34 -84.18
N LEU A 1036 75.27 -13.61 -85.01
CA LEU A 1036 73.84 -13.58 -84.74
C LEU A 1036 73.48 -14.49 -83.55
N LEU A 1037 72.84 -13.93 -82.52
CA LEU A 1037 71.52 -14.29 -81.96
C LEU A 1037 71.28 -13.56 -80.63
#